data_AF-A0A5C2S1C4-F1
#
_entry.id   AF-A0A5C2S1C4-F1
#
_cell.length_a   1.000
_cell.length_b   1.000
_cell.length_c   1.000
_cell.angle_alpha   90.00
_cell.angle_beta   90.00
_cell.angle_gamma   90.00
#
_symmetry.space_group_name_H-M   'P 1'
#
loop_
_entity.id
_entity.type
_entity.pdbx_description
1 polymer ?
#
loop_
_entity_poly.entity_id
_entity_poly.type
_entity_poly.pdbx_seq_one_letter_code
_entity_poly.pdbx_strand_id
1 'polypeptide(L)'
;MASRFVEISVAEMASKIPGEDPSSQDRLHFYAPDLAIREEIGAEHEAEKYKTIQTVDNELELYPWLLRSIQTVFDRAGCTQYFVVEHPLHKSSDGKTIVDAGIYLSTPEARAATTLAADELALSEERRSESPYLGRHSWDYVAIPIEMKDPITWHPDRSHISISDSEEGDPALGQLPDYMSNVFNFQHRLFSWAIYVSFDHVRVLYFDRAGAFVSLPFVWTDTSSFLHDFIWKVAHMHKDQLGYDPEAVLLDPARDSDNVEVSRLREAIEHCKLPSKVQHYIKDAFPETHPLYRIRVTSSPPDPEDVLPDDRPKASSTPDAYHRNGDSRRSADPDRLSPVVAGMSHSALSASAGMSVHDASTQIEPSSTPTEPAPVQHRYFLVGRPHVAAESLVGRCTRGFIAFQVTSTAEAGTFCFLKDYWRPLVPGKTRPEHLVYERLRERLDPEDASISIATLVCGGDVAGPRAQMTSVQDALPLDARPAPRVHYHLVTAEIGIPLEEFENFTHLTEILSGAIYTHYKVWEDGDILHRDISPSNIMINAATNQGFLIDWDQSRCRSELNKDTAEPARAGTWQTRSALALRCPWKPYWFVDDAESFVHVFHLLVLRFHECIVPMGNLHDYVYEKYERSEQVNGVTIGGMRKLAEFQKRTPPFEVRGNISLQRVLDKLAELCCASYSTINVDDIIKRYGGTSSAHIPTDTTSDMPLSQRRKIFSLPSSRKVSSPEPVSAPEISATTPGLETETSGSLATPGDILRILQDYKGRDNDKAEDQFQARRSESVAPRVRHITFCSSSIDISIQGGGGSESKSLPVHFAPTLYLSTQYQQPPPPSPPSSSLSGSTTTPMPAGPLTIVASTSQSEGHAKTRKRRRSDALGVDDHD
;
A
#
# COMPACT_ATOMS: atom_id res chain seq x y z
N MET A 1 4.94 -12.66 7.20
CA MET A 1 3.85 -12.90 6.25
C MET A 1 3.23 -14.29 6.37
N ALA A 2 3.95 -15.33 6.82
CA ALA A 2 3.48 -16.71 7.02
C ALA A 2 1.97 -16.92 7.28
N SER A 3 1.37 -16.21 8.26
CA SER A 3 -0.06 -16.27 8.60
C SER A 3 -1.05 -15.70 7.55
N ARG A 4 -0.56 -15.37 6.34
CA ARG A 4 -1.32 -15.01 5.14
C ARG A 4 -1.06 -15.98 3.98
N PHE A 5 -0.30 -17.04 4.19
CA PHE A 5 -0.06 -18.10 3.21
C PHE A 5 -0.94 -19.31 3.52
N VAL A 6 -1.40 -19.98 2.46
CA VAL A 6 -2.24 -21.18 2.54
C VAL A 6 -1.61 -22.26 1.68
N GLU A 7 -1.08 -23.31 2.32
CA GLU A 7 -0.61 -24.49 1.60
C GLU A 7 -1.81 -25.30 1.05
N ILE A 8 -1.78 -25.61 -0.25
CA ILE A 8 -2.82 -26.37 -0.94
C ILE A 8 -2.24 -27.50 -1.76
N SER A 9 -3.03 -28.55 -2.01
CA SER A 9 -2.59 -29.67 -2.84
C SER A 9 -2.30 -29.25 -4.27
N VAL A 10 -1.39 -29.98 -4.95
CA VAL A 10 -1.08 -29.76 -6.38
C VAL A 10 -2.34 -29.83 -7.25
N ALA A 11 -3.25 -30.76 -6.98
CA ALA A 11 -4.53 -30.87 -7.70
C ALA A 11 -5.46 -29.68 -7.45
N GLU A 12 -5.46 -29.10 -6.24
CA GLU A 12 -6.23 -27.89 -5.96
C GLU A 12 -5.61 -26.68 -6.66
N MET A 13 -4.27 -26.52 -6.62
CA MET A 13 -3.58 -25.47 -7.36
C MET A 13 -3.85 -25.58 -8.87
N ALA A 14 -3.79 -26.80 -9.43
CA ALA A 14 -4.13 -27.07 -10.82
C ALA A 14 -5.55 -26.63 -11.19
N SER A 15 -6.52 -26.76 -10.28
CA SER A 15 -7.90 -26.32 -10.51
C SER A 15 -8.11 -24.80 -10.48
N LYS A 16 -7.14 -24.03 -9.97
CA LYS A 16 -7.14 -22.56 -10.00
C LYS A 16 -6.44 -21.98 -11.25
N ILE A 17 -5.73 -22.81 -12.02
CA ILE A 17 -4.94 -22.40 -13.19
C ILE A 17 -5.74 -22.66 -14.47
N PRO A 18 -6.12 -21.63 -15.25
CA PRO A 18 -6.89 -21.80 -16.48
C PRO A 18 -6.07 -22.44 -17.61
N GLY A 19 -6.76 -23.10 -18.54
CA GLY A 19 -6.18 -23.77 -19.71
C GLY A 19 -6.23 -25.31 -19.63
N GLU A 20 -5.98 -25.97 -20.75
CA GLU A 20 -5.94 -27.43 -20.87
C GLU A 20 -4.51 -27.97 -20.62
N ASP A 21 -4.39 -29.23 -20.20
CA ASP A 21 -3.10 -29.90 -19.95
C ASP A 21 -2.46 -30.39 -21.27
N PRO A 22 -1.11 -30.46 -21.38
CA PRO A 22 -0.45 -30.97 -22.58
C PRO A 22 -0.71 -32.47 -22.79
N SER A 23 -0.89 -32.87 -24.05
CA SER A 23 -1.13 -34.26 -24.40
C SER A 23 0.12 -35.12 -24.21
N SER A 24 -0.05 -36.44 -24.11
CA SER A 24 1.07 -37.39 -24.06
C SER A 24 2.01 -37.28 -25.26
N GLN A 25 1.54 -36.80 -26.42
CA GLN A 25 2.37 -36.58 -27.60
C GLN A 25 3.19 -35.29 -27.52
N ASP A 26 2.73 -34.28 -26.77
CA ASP A 26 3.45 -33.02 -26.58
C ASP A 26 4.60 -33.20 -25.58
N ARG A 27 4.33 -33.95 -24.50
CA ARG A 27 5.32 -34.27 -23.45
C ARG A 27 6.57 -34.98 -23.96
N LEU A 28 6.46 -35.75 -25.05
CA LEU A 28 7.61 -36.38 -25.73
C LEU A 28 8.63 -35.38 -26.31
N HIS A 29 8.29 -34.09 -26.37
CA HIS A 29 9.18 -33.02 -26.82
C HIS A 29 9.68 -32.13 -25.66
N PHE A 30 9.21 -32.35 -24.44
CA PHE A 30 9.67 -31.60 -23.27
C PHE A 30 11.02 -32.14 -22.78
N TYR A 31 11.85 -31.24 -22.27
CA TYR A 31 13.10 -31.59 -21.59
C TYR A 31 12.90 -31.62 -20.08
N ALA A 32 13.40 -32.66 -19.43
CA ALA A 32 13.50 -32.74 -17.98
C ALA A 32 14.93 -33.19 -17.58
N PRO A 33 15.47 -32.73 -16.43
CA PRO A 33 16.83 -33.05 -15.99
C PRO A 33 16.93 -34.42 -15.30
N ASP A 34 18.08 -35.08 -15.44
CA ASP A 34 18.47 -36.22 -14.61
C ASP A 34 19.18 -35.70 -13.34
N LEU A 35 18.39 -35.22 -12.37
CA LEU A 35 18.90 -34.87 -11.04
C LEU A 35 18.89 -36.11 -10.17
N ALA A 36 20.05 -36.49 -9.63
CA ALA A 36 20.18 -37.66 -8.77
C ALA A 36 20.80 -37.31 -7.41
N ILE A 37 20.32 -38.00 -6.39
CA ILE A 37 20.89 -38.00 -5.04
C ILE A 37 21.56 -39.36 -4.85
N ARG A 38 22.87 -39.35 -4.57
CA ARG A 38 23.66 -40.56 -4.29
C ARG A 38 24.13 -40.52 -2.85
N GLU A 39 23.80 -41.55 -2.08
CA GLU A 39 24.40 -41.76 -0.77
C GLU A 39 25.68 -42.58 -0.94
N GLU A 40 26.84 -41.95 -0.73
CA GLU A 40 28.11 -42.67 -0.64
C GLU A 40 28.50 -42.90 0.83
N ILE A 41 28.99 -44.10 1.12
CA ILE A 41 29.50 -44.46 2.44
C ILE A 41 30.88 -43.80 2.59
N GLY A 42 31.02 -42.89 3.56
CA GLY A 42 32.26 -42.18 3.82
C GLY A 42 33.42 -43.14 4.10
N ALA A 43 34.52 -43.01 3.36
CA ALA A 43 35.67 -43.92 3.41
C ALA A 43 36.63 -43.67 4.60
N GLU A 44 36.13 -43.19 5.74
CA GLU A 44 36.92 -42.94 6.95
C GLU A 44 36.39 -43.75 8.14
N HIS A 45 37.30 -44.39 8.88
CA HIS A 45 36.94 -45.26 10.00
C HIS A 45 36.65 -44.46 11.28
N GLU A 46 35.44 -43.91 11.42
CA GLU A 46 34.68 -43.90 12.69
C GLU A 46 33.27 -43.27 12.52
N ALA A 47 32.24 -44.00 12.98
CA ALA A 47 30.81 -43.68 12.89
C ALA A 47 30.19 -43.60 11.47
N GLU A 48 28.98 -44.15 11.33
CA GLU A 48 28.24 -44.23 10.06
C GLU A 48 27.68 -42.86 9.65
N LYS A 49 28.49 -42.06 8.95
CA LYS A 49 28.04 -40.87 8.21
C LYS A 49 27.93 -41.18 6.72
N TYR A 50 26.69 -41.33 6.27
CA TYR A 50 26.33 -41.23 4.85
C TYR A 50 26.69 -39.84 4.34
N LYS A 51 27.37 -39.76 3.19
CA LYS A 51 27.57 -38.50 2.49
C LYS A 51 26.58 -38.45 1.32
N THR A 52 25.60 -37.56 1.43
CA THR A 52 24.73 -37.18 0.32
C THR A 52 25.56 -36.44 -0.73
N ILE A 53 25.58 -36.95 -1.96
CA ILE A 53 26.17 -36.34 -3.14
C ILE A 53 25.02 -36.04 -4.11
N GLN A 54 24.73 -34.76 -4.31
CA GLN A 54 23.81 -34.30 -5.36
C GLN A 54 24.55 -34.27 -6.71
N THR A 55 23.83 -34.32 -7.82
CA THR A 55 24.40 -34.17 -9.18
C THR A 55 24.81 -32.74 -9.54
N VAL A 56 24.63 -31.80 -8.60
CA VAL A 56 24.74 -30.35 -8.78
C VAL A 56 25.29 -29.79 -7.46
N ASP A 57 26.42 -29.08 -7.51
CA ASP A 57 27.16 -28.65 -6.30
C ASP A 57 26.68 -27.31 -5.74
N ASN A 58 25.89 -26.54 -6.50
CA ASN A 58 25.39 -25.21 -6.10
C ASN A 58 24.18 -24.77 -6.95
N GLU A 59 23.57 -23.64 -6.56
CA GLU A 59 22.38 -23.08 -7.23
C GLU A 59 22.60 -22.71 -8.71
N LEU A 60 23.77 -22.18 -9.06
CA LEU A 60 24.07 -21.62 -10.39
C LEU A 60 23.98 -22.69 -11.50
N GLU A 61 24.31 -23.93 -11.16
CA GLU A 61 24.25 -25.08 -12.06
C GLU A 61 22.83 -25.55 -12.38
N LEU A 62 21.80 -25.20 -11.58
CA LEU A 62 20.41 -25.60 -11.84
C LEU A 62 19.72 -24.74 -12.90
N TYR A 63 20.02 -23.44 -12.95
CA TYR A 63 19.35 -22.47 -13.84
C TYR A 63 19.26 -22.91 -15.31
N PRO A 64 20.33 -23.39 -15.98
CA PRO A 64 20.27 -23.75 -17.39
C PRO A 64 19.33 -24.94 -17.64
N TRP A 65 19.21 -25.87 -16.69
CA TRP A 65 18.36 -27.05 -16.81
C TRP A 65 16.89 -26.69 -16.61
N LEU A 66 16.58 -25.84 -15.61
CA LEU A 66 15.23 -25.35 -15.37
C LEU A 66 14.74 -24.49 -16.54
N LEU A 67 15.51 -23.49 -16.94
CA LEU A 67 15.12 -22.57 -18.01
C LEU A 67 15.03 -23.28 -19.36
N ARG A 68 15.85 -24.31 -19.61
CA ARG A 68 15.69 -25.20 -20.77
C ARG A 68 14.42 -26.03 -20.72
N SER A 69 14.03 -26.56 -19.56
CA SER A 69 12.78 -27.30 -19.40
C SER A 69 11.59 -26.41 -19.75
N ILE A 70 11.55 -25.20 -19.17
CA ILE A 70 10.55 -24.16 -19.48
C ILE A 70 10.54 -23.81 -20.98
N GLN A 71 11.71 -23.55 -21.57
CA GLN A 71 11.83 -23.15 -22.98
C GLN A 71 11.34 -24.26 -23.93
N THR A 72 11.62 -25.55 -23.67
CA THR A 72 11.11 -26.63 -24.55
C THR A 72 9.60 -26.76 -24.53
N VAL A 73 8.93 -26.44 -23.42
CA VAL A 73 7.45 -26.38 -23.36
C VAL A 73 6.94 -25.20 -24.18
N PHE A 74 7.56 -24.02 -24.07
CA PHE A 74 7.25 -22.84 -24.89
C PHE A 74 7.46 -23.10 -26.39
N ASP A 75 8.60 -23.69 -26.78
CA ASP A 75 8.90 -24.06 -28.17
C ASP A 75 7.86 -25.03 -28.72
N ARG A 76 7.48 -26.05 -27.93
CA ARG A 76 6.49 -27.06 -28.34
C ARG A 76 5.07 -26.48 -28.45
N ALA A 77 4.72 -25.50 -27.61
CA ALA A 77 3.46 -24.75 -27.66
C ALA A 77 3.43 -23.70 -28.79
N GLY A 78 4.58 -23.37 -29.40
CA GLY A 78 4.68 -22.25 -30.36
C GLY A 78 4.59 -20.88 -29.70
N CYS A 79 4.95 -20.78 -28.42
CA CYS A 79 4.85 -19.56 -27.63
C CYS A 79 5.84 -18.49 -28.11
N THR A 80 5.29 -17.36 -28.58
CA THR A 80 6.07 -16.16 -28.96
C THR A 80 5.87 -14.99 -27.99
N GLN A 81 4.99 -15.16 -26.99
CA GLN A 81 4.60 -14.11 -26.04
C GLN A 81 5.59 -13.94 -24.88
N TYR A 82 6.35 -14.98 -24.55
CA TYR A 82 7.26 -15.01 -23.40
C TYR A 82 8.63 -15.59 -23.77
N PHE A 83 9.65 -15.29 -22.95
CA PHE A 83 10.95 -15.96 -22.95
C PHE A 83 11.51 -16.04 -21.53
N VAL A 84 12.55 -16.86 -21.31
CA VAL A 84 13.21 -17.04 -20.01
C VAL A 84 14.52 -16.26 -19.92
N VAL A 85 14.85 -15.80 -18.70
CA VAL A 85 16.10 -15.10 -18.36
C VAL A 85 16.62 -15.57 -17.00
N GLU A 86 17.93 -15.79 -16.86
CA GLU A 86 18.65 -15.81 -15.58
C GLU A 86 19.55 -14.57 -15.46
N HIS A 87 19.73 -14.05 -14.23
CA HIS A 87 20.58 -12.89 -13.99
C HIS A 87 22.03 -13.31 -13.69
N PRO A 88 23.07 -12.75 -14.35
CA PRO A 88 24.47 -13.18 -14.15
C PRO A 88 25.04 -12.88 -12.76
N LEU A 89 24.36 -12.04 -11.96
CA LEU A 89 24.81 -11.61 -10.64
C LEU A 89 23.65 -11.74 -9.65
N HIS A 90 23.65 -12.81 -8.84
CA HIS A 90 22.57 -13.14 -7.89
C HIS A 90 22.50 -12.25 -6.63
N LYS A 91 23.28 -11.16 -6.59
CA LYS A 91 23.23 -10.12 -5.53
C LYS A 91 23.52 -8.75 -6.14
N SER A 92 22.62 -7.78 -5.94
CA SER A 92 22.90 -6.39 -6.34
C SER A 92 24.04 -5.81 -5.51
N SER A 93 24.90 -5.02 -6.16
CA SER A 93 26.06 -4.37 -5.51
C SER A 93 25.66 -3.29 -4.50
N ASP A 94 24.43 -2.78 -4.56
CA ASP A 94 23.84 -1.86 -3.59
C ASP A 94 22.98 -2.56 -2.50
N GLY A 95 22.85 -3.89 -2.57
CA GLY A 95 22.08 -4.69 -1.63
C GLY A 95 20.56 -4.73 -1.89
N LYS A 96 20.06 -4.22 -3.03
CA LYS A 96 18.67 -4.42 -3.44
C LYS A 96 18.37 -5.88 -3.80
N THR A 97 17.13 -6.27 -3.55
CA THR A 97 16.52 -7.51 -4.03
C THR A 97 16.35 -7.47 -5.56
N ILE A 98 16.70 -8.56 -6.24
CA ILE A 98 16.70 -8.69 -7.71
C ILE A 98 16.18 -10.08 -8.08
N VAL A 99 15.53 -10.22 -9.24
CA VAL A 99 15.01 -11.52 -9.71
C VAL A 99 16.18 -12.41 -10.14
N ASP A 100 16.34 -13.55 -9.48
CA ASP A 100 17.30 -14.60 -9.82
C ASP A 100 17.09 -15.15 -11.26
N ALA A 101 15.87 -15.61 -11.54
CA ALA A 101 15.44 -15.94 -12.90
C ALA A 101 13.94 -15.66 -13.11
N GLY A 102 13.51 -15.53 -14.36
CA GLY A 102 12.12 -15.19 -14.64
C GLY A 102 11.65 -15.56 -16.04
N ILE A 103 10.34 -15.62 -16.17
CA ILE A 103 9.62 -15.62 -17.45
C ILE A 103 9.27 -14.15 -17.73
N TYR A 104 9.67 -13.63 -18.88
CA TYR A 104 9.55 -12.22 -19.28
C TYR A 104 8.66 -12.06 -20.51
N LEU A 105 7.98 -10.91 -20.63
CA LEU A 105 7.25 -10.52 -21.84
C LEU A 105 8.18 -10.42 -23.05
N SER A 106 7.77 -10.92 -24.21
CA SER A 106 8.58 -10.98 -25.44
C SER A 106 8.54 -9.69 -26.30
N THR A 107 8.09 -8.55 -25.74
CA THR A 107 7.99 -7.28 -26.50
C THR A 107 9.38 -6.70 -26.81
N PRO A 108 9.53 -5.81 -27.81
CA PRO A 108 10.82 -5.17 -28.12
C PRO A 108 11.43 -4.42 -26.93
N GLU A 109 10.59 -3.75 -26.13
CA GLU A 109 10.98 -2.94 -24.97
C GLU A 109 11.46 -3.83 -23.82
N ALA A 110 10.74 -4.93 -23.57
CA ALA A 110 11.14 -5.94 -22.60
C ALA A 110 12.47 -6.60 -22.98
N ARG A 111 12.64 -6.99 -24.26
CA ARG A 111 13.90 -7.56 -24.77
C ARG A 111 15.05 -6.57 -24.70
N ALA A 112 14.81 -5.27 -24.92
CA ALA A 112 15.81 -4.23 -24.73
C ALA A 112 16.18 -4.07 -23.24
N ALA A 113 15.18 -4.05 -22.34
CA ALA A 113 15.39 -3.92 -20.90
C ALA A 113 16.17 -5.10 -20.30
N THR A 114 15.93 -6.34 -20.76
CA THR A 114 16.64 -7.54 -20.30
C THR A 114 17.95 -7.82 -21.04
N THR A 115 18.38 -6.99 -21.99
CA THR A 115 19.66 -7.20 -22.70
C THR A 115 20.83 -6.68 -21.87
N LEU A 116 21.85 -7.53 -21.66
CA LEU A 116 23.11 -7.15 -20.99
C LEU A 116 23.90 -6.13 -21.82
N ALA A 117 24.51 -5.17 -21.14
CA ALA A 117 25.41 -4.20 -21.76
C ALA A 117 26.75 -4.83 -22.17
N ALA A 118 27.51 -4.17 -23.04
CA ALA A 118 28.74 -4.72 -23.62
C ALA A 118 29.86 -4.98 -22.59
N ASP A 119 29.87 -4.23 -21.49
CA ASP A 119 30.76 -4.42 -20.34
C ASP A 119 30.28 -5.55 -19.41
N GLU A 120 28.99 -5.66 -19.14
CA GLU A 120 28.40 -6.79 -18.39
C GLU A 120 28.59 -8.13 -19.12
N LEU A 121 28.46 -8.12 -20.45
CA LEU A 121 28.72 -9.28 -21.32
C LEU A 121 30.18 -9.75 -21.22
N ALA A 122 31.14 -8.82 -21.08
CA ALA A 122 32.55 -9.13 -20.89
C ALA A 122 32.87 -9.62 -19.46
N LEU A 123 32.10 -9.18 -18.46
CA LEU A 123 32.22 -9.67 -17.08
C LEU A 123 31.55 -11.04 -16.85
N SER A 124 30.68 -11.46 -17.76
CA SER A 124 29.87 -12.69 -17.65
C SER A 124 30.28 -13.78 -18.66
N GLU A 125 31.45 -13.67 -19.28
CA GLU A 125 31.87 -14.51 -20.42
C GLU A 125 31.94 -16.02 -20.09
N GLU A 126 32.44 -16.37 -18.90
CA GLU A 126 32.49 -17.74 -18.39
C GLU A 126 31.08 -18.32 -18.25
N ARG A 127 30.21 -17.66 -17.48
CA ARG A 127 28.81 -18.05 -17.27
C ARG A 127 28.00 -18.13 -18.57
N ARG A 128 28.31 -17.28 -19.55
CA ARG A 128 27.69 -17.26 -20.89
C ARG A 128 28.02 -18.51 -21.72
N SER A 129 29.11 -19.23 -21.40
CA SER A 129 29.38 -20.54 -22.00
C SER A 129 28.51 -21.66 -21.42
N GLU A 130 27.98 -21.47 -20.22
CA GLU A 130 27.19 -22.44 -19.46
C GLU A 130 25.68 -22.24 -19.65
N SER A 131 25.22 -20.98 -19.75
CA SER A 131 23.81 -20.65 -19.97
C SER A 131 23.60 -19.72 -21.18
N PRO A 132 22.69 -20.08 -22.12
CA PRO A 132 22.25 -19.19 -23.18
C PRO A 132 21.19 -18.17 -22.71
N TYR A 133 20.75 -18.22 -21.45
CA TYR A 133 19.60 -17.48 -20.92
C TYR A 133 19.98 -16.20 -20.15
N LEU A 134 21.26 -15.77 -20.16
CA LEU A 134 21.70 -14.61 -19.39
C LEU A 134 21.09 -13.29 -19.89
N GLY A 135 20.58 -12.50 -18.96
CA GLY A 135 20.03 -11.17 -19.21
C GLY A 135 20.05 -10.28 -17.97
N ARG A 136 19.64 -9.01 -18.14
CA ARG A 136 19.29 -8.12 -17.03
C ARG A 136 17.90 -8.47 -16.50
N HIS A 137 17.68 -8.27 -15.20
CA HIS A 137 16.34 -8.34 -14.62
C HIS A 137 15.55 -7.06 -14.94
N SER A 138 14.20 -7.15 -14.98
CA SER A 138 13.33 -5.97 -15.08
C SER A 138 12.00 -6.22 -14.38
N TRP A 139 11.70 -5.39 -13.38
CA TRP A 139 10.43 -5.42 -12.64
C TRP A 139 9.25 -4.96 -13.50
N ASP A 140 9.50 -4.18 -14.55
CA ASP A 140 8.51 -3.67 -15.49
C ASP A 140 7.95 -4.78 -16.41
N TYR A 141 8.78 -5.78 -16.75
CA TYR A 141 8.48 -6.76 -17.82
C TYR A 141 8.52 -8.24 -17.41
N VAL A 142 8.89 -8.56 -16.16
CA VAL A 142 8.79 -9.94 -15.65
C VAL A 142 7.32 -10.37 -15.56
N ALA A 143 6.95 -11.43 -16.27
CA ALA A 143 5.61 -12.00 -16.26
C ALA A 143 5.40 -12.90 -15.03
N ILE A 144 6.38 -13.75 -14.72
CA ILE A 144 6.42 -14.67 -13.56
C ILE A 144 7.86 -14.71 -13.04
N PRO A 145 8.15 -14.27 -11.79
CA PRO A 145 9.46 -14.43 -11.18
C PRO A 145 9.69 -15.87 -10.67
N ILE A 146 10.95 -16.28 -10.63
CA ILE A 146 11.42 -17.58 -10.14
C ILE A 146 12.45 -17.31 -9.02
N GLU A 147 12.12 -17.75 -7.81
CA GLU A 147 13.08 -17.87 -6.70
C GLU A 147 13.74 -19.25 -6.78
N MET A 148 15.07 -19.31 -6.76
CA MET A 148 15.81 -20.58 -6.63
C MET A 148 16.50 -20.65 -5.27
N LYS A 149 16.77 -21.85 -4.76
CA LYS A 149 17.53 -22.06 -3.53
C LYS A 149 18.57 -23.16 -3.66
N ASP A 150 19.79 -22.80 -3.26
CA ASP A 150 20.98 -23.64 -3.10
C ASP A 150 20.63 -25.09 -2.64
N PRO A 151 21.04 -26.12 -3.42
CA PRO A 151 20.84 -27.54 -3.08
C PRO A 151 21.28 -27.95 -1.68
N ILE A 152 22.24 -27.24 -1.05
CA ILE A 152 22.73 -27.53 0.30
C ILE A 152 21.72 -27.10 1.38
N THR A 153 20.75 -26.24 1.06
CA THR A 153 19.66 -25.87 1.98
C THR A 153 18.53 -26.90 2.03
N TRP A 154 18.45 -27.77 1.01
CA TRP A 154 17.51 -28.88 0.89
C TRP A 154 17.83 -29.97 1.93
N HIS A 155 16.79 -30.50 2.56
CA HIS A 155 16.83 -31.65 3.46
C HIS A 155 15.58 -32.49 3.19
N PRO A 156 15.64 -33.83 3.21
CA PRO A 156 14.46 -34.68 2.99
C PRO A 156 13.31 -34.30 3.94
N ASP A 157 13.61 -34.14 5.23
CA ASP A 157 12.64 -33.78 6.26
C ASP A 157 12.10 -32.34 6.13
N ARG A 158 12.82 -31.45 5.43
CA ARG A 158 12.38 -30.06 5.21
C ARG A 158 11.32 -29.91 4.12
N SER A 159 11.06 -30.97 3.34
CA SER A 159 9.87 -31.05 2.48
C SER A 159 8.56 -30.88 3.28
N HIS A 160 8.60 -31.10 4.60
CA HIS A 160 7.49 -30.94 5.54
C HIS A 160 7.48 -29.62 6.33
N ILE A 161 8.34 -28.63 6.03
CA ILE A 161 8.19 -27.29 6.62
C ILE A 161 6.90 -26.67 6.05
N SER A 162 5.88 -26.55 6.91
CA SER A 162 4.69 -25.74 6.63
C SER A 162 5.09 -24.26 6.54
N ILE A 163 4.84 -23.67 5.38
CA ILE A 163 5.04 -22.24 5.11
C ILE A 163 3.94 -21.38 5.77
N SER A 164 2.80 -21.98 6.15
CA SER A 164 1.67 -21.30 6.82
C SER A 164 1.79 -21.25 8.35
N ASP A 165 2.37 -22.26 8.98
CA ASP A 165 2.20 -22.53 10.42
C ASP A 165 3.48 -22.44 11.26
N SER A 166 4.61 -22.00 10.68
CA SER A 166 5.91 -21.95 11.36
C SER A 166 6.53 -20.54 11.38
N GLU A 167 7.25 -20.20 12.46
CA GLU A 167 8.12 -19.00 12.50
C GLU A 167 9.26 -19.07 11.47
N GLU A 168 9.53 -20.27 10.93
CA GLU A 168 10.51 -20.55 9.88
C GLU A 168 9.95 -20.32 8.45
N GLY A 169 8.62 -20.16 8.28
CA GLY A 169 7.95 -20.07 6.99
C GLY A 169 8.26 -18.79 6.18
N ASP A 170 8.45 -17.65 6.87
CA ASP A 170 8.92 -16.42 6.23
C ASP A 170 10.38 -16.56 5.73
N PRO A 171 11.35 -17.01 6.55
CA PRO A 171 12.69 -17.38 6.07
C PRO A 171 12.71 -18.41 4.94
N ALA A 172 11.80 -19.39 4.95
CA ALA A 172 11.76 -20.47 3.97
C ALA A 172 11.42 -20.00 2.54
N LEU A 173 10.65 -18.92 2.38
CA LEU A 173 10.36 -18.34 1.06
C LEU A 173 11.46 -17.41 0.52
N GLY A 174 12.52 -17.17 1.28
CA GLY A 174 13.67 -16.38 0.82
C GLY A 174 13.32 -14.94 0.46
N GLN A 175 13.67 -14.53 -0.76
CA GLN A 175 13.41 -13.18 -1.30
C GLN A 175 12.07 -13.08 -2.05
N LEU A 176 11.33 -14.18 -2.20
CA LEU A 176 10.13 -14.19 -3.02
C LEU A 176 9.05 -13.17 -2.61
N PRO A 177 8.78 -12.89 -1.31
CA PRO A 177 7.82 -11.84 -0.94
C PRO A 177 8.24 -10.43 -1.41
N ASP A 178 9.54 -10.11 -1.38
CA ASP A 178 10.09 -8.86 -1.93
C ASP A 178 9.94 -8.82 -3.46
N TYR A 179 10.17 -9.94 -4.14
CA TYR A 179 9.95 -10.04 -5.58
C TYR A 179 8.50 -9.70 -5.94
N MET A 180 7.55 -10.26 -5.20
CA MET A 180 6.14 -9.99 -5.43
C MET A 180 5.79 -8.53 -5.13
N SER A 181 6.30 -7.95 -4.04
CA SER A 181 6.12 -6.51 -3.75
C SER A 181 6.62 -5.63 -4.91
N ASN A 182 7.77 -5.98 -5.51
CA ASN A 182 8.28 -5.25 -6.67
C ASN A 182 7.41 -5.45 -7.93
N VAL A 183 7.01 -6.68 -8.27
CA VAL A 183 6.08 -6.93 -9.40
C VAL A 183 4.79 -6.11 -9.24
N PHE A 184 4.22 -6.09 -8.05
CA PHE A 184 3.00 -5.33 -7.73
C PHE A 184 3.18 -3.80 -7.68
N ASN A 185 4.42 -3.30 -7.57
CA ASN A 185 4.72 -1.86 -7.53
C ASN A 185 5.21 -1.31 -8.88
N PHE A 186 5.76 -2.15 -9.77
CA PHE A 186 6.17 -1.77 -11.13
C PHE A 186 5.14 -2.12 -12.22
N GLN A 187 4.16 -2.99 -11.93
CA GLN A 187 3.11 -3.40 -12.87
C GLN A 187 1.70 -3.24 -12.26
N HIS A 188 0.70 -3.01 -13.10
CA HIS A 188 -0.70 -3.06 -12.67
C HIS A 188 -1.20 -4.51 -12.69
N ARG A 189 -1.23 -5.13 -11.51
CA ARG A 189 -1.59 -6.53 -11.29
C ARG A 189 -2.67 -6.67 -10.22
N LEU A 190 -3.69 -7.49 -10.50
CA LEU A 190 -4.72 -7.91 -9.55
C LEU A 190 -4.23 -9.07 -8.67
N PHE A 191 -3.50 -9.98 -9.31
CA PHE A 191 -2.76 -11.08 -8.72
C PHE A 191 -1.49 -11.33 -9.53
N SER A 192 -0.57 -12.15 -9.04
CA SER A 192 0.52 -12.66 -9.87
C SER A 192 0.96 -14.05 -9.42
N TRP A 193 1.36 -14.87 -10.40
CA TRP A 193 2.00 -16.16 -10.18
C TRP A 193 3.47 -15.99 -9.83
N ALA A 194 4.05 -17.01 -9.18
CA ALA A 194 5.48 -17.19 -9.03
C ALA A 194 5.87 -18.68 -8.97
N ILE A 195 7.16 -18.96 -9.16
CA ILE A 195 7.75 -20.30 -9.02
C ILE A 195 8.83 -20.22 -7.93
N TYR A 196 8.87 -21.23 -7.05
CA TYR A 196 9.94 -21.44 -6.07
C TYR A 196 10.58 -22.81 -6.32
N VAL A 197 11.91 -22.88 -6.40
CA VAL A 197 12.65 -24.09 -6.77
C VAL A 197 13.73 -24.42 -5.73
N SER A 198 13.74 -25.65 -5.22
CA SER A 198 14.77 -26.16 -4.32
C SER A 198 15.19 -27.54 -4.79
N PHE A 199 16.38 -27.61 -5.41
CA PHE A 199 16.92 -28.80 -6.06
C PHE A 199 15.91 -29.45 -7.04
N ASP A 200 15.47 -30.68 -6.77
CA ASP A 200 14.56 -31.49 -7.59
C ASP A 200 13.07 -31.19 -7.35
N HIS A 201 12.74 -30.31 -6.39
CA HIS A 201 11.38 -29.94 -6.01
C HIS A 201 11.02 -28.50 -6.41
N VAL A 202 9.78 -28.31 -6.86
CA VAL A 202 9.16 -27.02 -7.17
C VAL A 202 7.92 -26.80 -6.31
N ARG A 203 7.64 -25.53 -6.01
CA ARG A 203 6.31 -25.04 -5.60
C ARG A 203 5.85 -23.98 -6.60
N VAL A 204 4.57 -24.03 -6.97
CA VAL A 204 3.89 -22.93 -7.70
C VAL A 204 3.16 -22.08 -6.67
N LEU A 205 3.16 -20.76 -6.85
CA LEU A 205 2.53 -19.81 -5.94
C LEU A 205 1.60 -18.85 -6.70
N TYR A 206 0.51 -18.46 -6.04
CA TYR A 206 -0.42 -17.42 -6.48
C TYR A 206 -0.51 -16.38 -5.36
N PHE A 207 -0.24 -15.11 -5.65
CA PHE A 207 -0.37 -14.01 -4.70
C PHE A 207 -1.49 -13.06 -5.12
N ASP A 208 -2.33 -12.66 -4.18
CA ASP A 208 -3.20 -11.48 -4.28
C ASP A 208 -2.93 -10.51 -3.11
N ARG A 209 -3.72 -9.43 -3.00
CA ARG A 209 -3.52 -8.43 -1.92
C ARG A 209 -4.04 -8.86 -0.54
N ALA A 210 -4.56 -10.07 -0.38
CA ALA A 210 -4.93 -10.65 0.91
C ALA A 210 -3.95 -11.73 1.40
N GLY A 211 -3.27 -12.44 0.51
CA GLY A 211 -2.33 -13.50 0.87
C GLY A 211 -1.71 -14.23 -0.33
N ALA A 212 -1.22 -15.45 -0.10
CA ALA A 212 -0.82 -16.36 -1.18
C ALA A 212 -1.36 -17.79 -1.00
N PHE A 213 -1.73 -18.42 -2.11
CA PHE A 213 -1.78 -19.88 -2.20
C PHE A 213 -0.40 -20.41 -2.56
N VAL A 214 0.04 -21.45 -1.86
CA VAL A 214 1.33 -22.12 -2.07
C VAL A 214 1.05 -23.59 -2.37
N SER A 215 1.54 -24.14 -3.48
CA SER A 215 1.40 -25.58 -3.70
C SER A 215 2.26 -26.35 -2.67
N LEU A 216 1.79 -27.53 -2.26
CA LEU A 216 2.69 -28.57 -1.75
C LEU A 216 3.85 -28.80 -2.74
N PRO A 217 5.04 -29.17 -2.26
CA PRO A 217 6.20 -29.36 -3.12
C PRO A 217 6.02 -30.61 -4.00
N PHE A 218 6.51 -30.55 -5.22
CA PHE A 218 6.45 -31.66 -6.18
C PHE A 218 7.72 -31.76 -7.01
N VAL A 219 8.07 -32.97 -7.44
CA VAL A 219 9.26 -33.23 -8.25
C VAL A 219 9.06 -32.72 -9.68
N TRP A 220 10.04 -32.01 -10.24
CA TRP A 220 9.96 -31.44 -11.60
C TRP A 220 10.81 -32.16 -12.66
N THR A 221 11.55 -33.21 -12.25
CA THR A 221 12.46 -34.00 -13.11
C THR A 221 11.75 -34.96 -14.09
N ASP A 222 10.41 -34.87 -14.21
CA ASP A 222 9.60 -35.64 -15.15
C ASP A 222 8.79 -34.71 -16.08
N THR A 223 8.74 -35.02 -17.38
CA THR A 223 7.92 -34.32 -18.40
C THR A 223 6.39 -34.37 -18.15
N SER A 224 5.95 -35.26 -17.25
CA SER A 224 4.58 -35.36 -16.74
C SER A 224 4.34 -34.57 -15.44
N SER A 225 5.36 -33.89 -14.92
CA SER A 225 5.23 -33.07 -13.70
C SER A 225 4.42 -31.79 -13.91
N PHE A 226 3.81 -31.32 -12.82
CA PHE A 226 2.96 -30.14 -12.80
C PHE A 226 3.66 -28.82 -13.21
N LEU A 227 5.00 -28.75 -13.16
CA LEU A 227 5.74 -27.63 -13.73
C LEU A 227 5.47 -27.53 -15.24
N HIS A 228 5.56 -28.64 -15.96
CA HIS A 228 5.35 -28.66 -17.41
C HIS A 228 3.89 -28.32 -17.77
N ASP A 229 2.92 -28.77 -16.96
CA ASP A 229 1.51 -28.42 -17.12
C ASP A 229 1.27 -26.91 -16.88
N PHE A 230 1.88 -26.35 -15.84
CA PHE A 230 1.76 -24.93 -15.53
C PHE A 230 2.37 -24.06 -16.63
N ILE A 231 3.59 -24.37 -17.08
CA ILE A 231 4.26 -23.64 -18.16
C ILE A 231 3.49 -23.77 -19.48
N TRP A 232 2.93 -24.95 -19.78
CA TRP A 232 2.08 -25.15 -20.94
C TRP A 232 0.82 -24.28 -20.87
N LYS A 233 0.18 -24.18 -19.70
CA LYS A 233 -0.97 -23.28 -19.51
C LYS A 233 -0.56 -21.81 -19.66
N VAL A 234 0.54 -21.38 -19.04
CA VAL A 234 1.11 -20.02 -19.16
C VAL A 234 1.38 -19.65 -20.63
N ALA A 235 1.85 -20.58 -21.46
CA ALA A 235 2.07 -20.38 -22.90
C ALA A 235 0.78 -20.03 -23.68
N HIS A 236 -0.39 -20.45 -23.17
CA HIS A 236 -1.70 -20.25 -23.78
C HIS A 236 -2.57 -19.21 -23.05
N MET A 237 -2.12 -18.67 -21.91
CA MET A 237 -2.88 -17.71 -21.11
C MET A 237 -3.00 -16.34 -21.78
N HIS A 238 -4.13 -15.69 -21.53
CA HIS A 238 -4.32 -14.26 -21.74
C HIS A 238 -3.70 -13.45 -20.58
N LYS A 239 -3.46 -12.15 -20.78
CA LYS A 239 -2.79 -11.30 -19.79
C LYS A 239 -3.57 -11.16 -18.46
N ASP A 240 -4.89 -11.12 -18.53
CA ASP A 240 -5.80 -11.13 -17.37
C ASP A 240 -5.72 -12.45 -16.57
N GLN A 241 -5.50 -13.59 -17.23
CA GLN A 241 -5.27 -14.90 -16.59
C GLN A 241 -3.89 -15.00 -15.91
N LEU A 242 -2.92 -14.18 -16.31
CA LEU A 242 -1.67 -13.93 -15.58
C LEU A 242 -1.81 -12.79 -14.55
N GLY A 243 -2.99 -12.17 -14.42
CA GLY A 243 -3.31 -11.18 -13.41
C GLY A 243 -2.99 -9.73 -13.76
N TYR A 244 -2.62 -9.42 -15.01
CA TYR A 244 -2.56 -8.01 -15.48
C TYR A 244 -3.98 -7.40 -15.46
N ASP A 245 -4.11 -6.19 -14.91
CA ASP A 245 -5.39 -5.50 -14.76
C ASP A 245 -5.92 -4.98 -16.13
N PRO A 246 -7.09 -5.42 -16.61
CA PRO A 246 -7.68 -4.93 -17.87
C PRO A 246 -7.99 -3.44 -17.90
N GLU A 247 -8.21 -2.80 -16.73
CA GLU A 247 -8.48 -1.36 -16.63
C GLU A 247 -7.17 -0.51 -16.61
N ALA A 248 -5.99 -1.14 -16.63
CA ALA A 248 -4.69 -0.49 -16.59
C ALA A 248 -3.75 -0.97 -17.71
N VAL A 249 -4.01 -0.50 -18.93
CA VAL A 249 -3.40 -1.04 -20.15
C VAL A 249 -2.04 -0.38 -20.45
N LEU A 250 -0.99 -1.20 -20.51
CA LEU A 250 0.33 -0.80 -21.01
C LEU A 250 0.22 -0.25 -22.45
N LEU A 251 0.73 0.96 -22.68
CA LEU A 251 0.74 1.58 -24.01
C LEU A 251 1.66 0.83 -24.98
N ASP A 252 1.29 0.86 -26.25
CA ASP A 252 1.96 0.13 -27.33
C ASP A 252 2.62 1.10 -28.32
N PRO A 253 3.96 1.20 -28.37
CA PRO A 253 4.66 2.10 -29.29
C PRO A 253 4.41 1.83 -30.77
N ALA A 254 3.88 0.66 -31.14
CA ALA A 254 3.47 0.36 -32.51
C ALA A 254 2.05 0.85 -32.85
N ARG A 255 1.34 1.51 -31.92
CA ARG A 255 -0.05 1.92 -32.06
C ARG A 255 -0.21 3.44 -32.15
N ASP A 256 -0.68 3.92 -33.30
CA ASP A 256 -0.84 5.35 -33.59
C ASP A 256 -1.66 6.13 -32.54
N SER A 257 -2.72 5.52 -31.98
CA SER A 257 -3.52 6.16 -30.92
C SER A 257 -2.70 6.48 -29.69
N ASP A 258 -1.89 5.53 -29.26
CA ASP A 258 -1.13 5.60 -28.02
C ASP A 258 0.08 6.53 -28.21
N ASN A 259 0.69 6.53 -29.40
CA ASN A 259 1.72 7.52 -29.79
C ASN A 259 1.18 8.96 -29.79
N VAL A 260 -0.09 9.20 -30.15
CA VAL A 260 -0.73 10.53 -30.06
C VAL A 260 -0.96 10.94 -28.60
N GLU A 261 -1.38 10.01 -27.74
CA GLU A 261 -1.52 10.27 -26.30
C GLU A 261 -0.17 10.60 -25.63
N VAL A 262 0.88 9.83 -25.95
CA VAL A 262 2.25 10.08 -25.46
C VAL A 262 2.80 11.40 -25.96
N SER A 263 2.56 11.75 -27.24
CA SER A 263 3.02 13.02 -27.80
C SER A 263 2.43 14.23 -27.07
N ARG A 264 1.12 14.19 -26.75
CA ARG A 264 0.45 15.22 -25.93
C ARG A 264 0.98 15.28 -24.50
N LEU A 265 1.30 14.14 -23.90
CA LEU A 265 1.95 14.09 -22.59
C LEU A 265 3.33 14.78 -22.64
N ARG A 266 4.15 14.50 -23.64
CA ARG A 266 5.48 15.13 -23.79
C ARG A 266 5.37 16.64 -24.01
N GLU A 267 4.47 17.10 -24.88
CA GLU A 267 4.15 18.53 -25.07
C GLU A 267 3.69 19.20 -23.76
N ALA A 268 2.82 18.55 -22.99
CA ALA A 268 2.34 19.07 -21.71
C ALA A 268 3.42 19.10 -20.61
N ILE A 269 4.41 18.20 -20.63
CA ILE A 269 5.59 18.25 -19.75
C ILE A 269 6.51 19.42 -20.14
N GLU A 270 6.75 19.63 -21.44
CA GLU A 270 7.62 20.71 -21.94
C GLU A 270 7.00 22.10 -21.71
N HIS A 271 5.68 22.22 -21.87
CA HIS A 271 4.94 23.49 -21.71
C HIS A 271 4.13 23.54 -20.40
N CYS A 272 4.60 22.82 -19.36
CA CYS A 272 3.90 22.70 -18.09
C CYS A 272 3.75 24.05 -17.38
N LYS A 273 2.50 24.44 -17.11
CA LYS A 273 2.13 25.72 -16.47
C LYS A 273 2.00 25.63 -14.94
N LEU A 274 2.18 24.45 -14.37
CA LEU A 274 2.11 24.26 -12.91
C LEU A 274 3.32 24.89 -12.21
N PRO A 275 3.21 25.27 -10.92
CA PRO A 275 4.29 25.90 -10.17
C PRO A 275 5.59 25.09 -10.18
N SER A 276 6.74 25.76 -10.24
CA SER A 276 8.05 25.12 -10.42
C SER A 276 8.37 24.06 -9.35
N LYS A 277 7.84 24.21 -8.13
CA LYS A 277 7.95 23.20 -7.06
C LYS A 277 7.38 21.84 -7.51
N VAL A 278 6.30 21.80 -8.28
CA VAL A 278 5.63 20.55 -8.74
C VAL A 278 6.21 20.02 -10.06
N GLN A 279 6.77 20.88 -10.92
CA GLN A 279 7.26 20.48 -12.26
C GLN A 279 8.34 19.38 -12.22
N HIS A 280 9.10 19.27 -11.13
CA HIS A 280 10.13 18.24 -11.01
C HIS A 280 9.54 16.85 -10.75
N TYR A 281 8.54 16.73 -9.86
CA TYR A 281 7.82 15.47 -9.65
C TYR A 281 7.17 14.94 -10.93
N ILE A 282 6.64 15.83 -11.79
CA ILE A 282 6.05 15.45 -13.09
C ILE A 282 7.11 14.81 -13.99
N LYS A 283 8.34 15.35 -14.01
CA LYS A 283 9.45 14.80 -14.80
C LYS A 283 9.93 13.46 -14.22
N ASP A 284 9.98 13.33 -12.90
CA ASP A 284 10.36 12.09 -12.20
C ASP A 284 9.31 10.97 -12.31
N ALA A 285 8.03 11.32 -12.51
CA ALA A 285 6.93 10.37 -12.76
C ALA A 285 6.90 9.86 -14.22
N PHE A 286 7.35 10.67 -15.18
CA PHE A 286 7.32 10.33 -16.61
C PHE A 286 8.73 10.30 -17.27
N PRO A 287 9.70 9.50 -16.77
CA PRO A 287 10.98 9.33 -17.45
C PRO A 287 10.80 8.65 -18.82
N GLU A 288 11.85 8.64 -19.64
CA GLU A 288 11.83 7.97 -20.96
C GLU A 288 12.01 6.45 -20.87
N THR A 289 12.55 5.95 -19.75
CA THR A 289 12.98 4.55 -19.57
C THR A 289 11.96 3.64 -18.87
N HIS A 290 10.84 4.18 -18.39
CA HIS A 290 9.80 3.42 -17.69
C HIS A 290 8.53 3.34 -18.56
N PRO A 291 7.80 2.21 -18.58
CA PRO A 291 6.53 2.10 -19.28
C PRO A 291 5.50 3.16 -18.89
N LEU A 292 4.57 3.40 -19.81
CA LEU A 292 3.40 4.23 -19.60
C LEU A 292 2.14 3.37 -19.67
N TYR A 293 1.23 3.53 -18.71
CA TYR A 293 -0.04 2.82 -18.63
C TYR A 293 -1.20 3.80 -18.81
N ARG A 294 -2.20 3.41 -19.60
CA ARG A 294 -3.51 4.09 -19.68
C ARG A 294 -4.45 3.45 -18.67
N ILE A 295 -4.74 4.17 -17.60
CA ILE A 295 -5.67 3.80 -16.54
C ILE A 295 -7.07 4.28 -16.90
N ARG A 296 -8.07 3.41 -16.74
CA ARG A 296 -9.50 3.71 -16.87
C ARG A 296 -10.12 3.77 -15.48
N VAL A 297 -10.46 4.98 -15.04
CA VAL A 297 -11.23 5.18 -13.80
C VAL A 297 -12.72 5.16 -14.15
N THR A 298 -13.46 4.30 -13.46
CA THR A 298 -14.91 4.11 -13.66
C THR A 298 -15.67 4.72 -12.50
N SER A 299 -16.50 5.71 -12.78
CA SER A 299 -17.44 6.28 -11.80
C SER A 299 -18.85 5.77 -12.07
N SER A 300 -19.34 4.96 -11.15
CA SER A 300 -20.68 4.37 -11.11
C SER A 300 -21.44 4.87 -9.87
N PRO A 301 -22.78 4.85 -9.85
CA PRO A 301 -23.54 5.05 -8.63
C PRO A 301 -23.07 4.13 -7.49
N PRO A 302 -23.03 4.59 -6.24
CA PRO A 302 -22.57 3.79 -5.11
C PRO A 302 -23.54 2.65 -4.76
N ASP A 303 -23.00 1.60 -4.13
CA ASP A 303 -23.80 0.56 -3.51
C ASP A 303 -24.61 1.16 -2.33
N PRO A 304 -25.92 0.85 -2.16
CA PRO A 304 -26.71 1.32 -1.02
C PRO A 304 -26.13 0.99 0.37
N GLU A 305 -25.28 -0.03 0.49
CA GLU A 305 -24.54 -0.34 1.72
C GLU A 305 -23.38 0.62 1.98
N ASP A 306 -22.74 1.16 0.93
CA ASP A 306 -21.59 2.07 0.99
C ASP A 306 -22.02 3.53 1.28
N VAL A 307 -23.29 3.89 1.05
CA VAL A 307 -23.84 5.25 1.28
C VAL A 307 -23.76 5.65 2.77
N LEU A 308 -23.27 6.87 3.02
CA LEU A 308 -23.12 7.50 4.33
C LEU A 308 -24.46 7.50 5.12
N PRO A 309 -24.52 7.07 6.39
CA PRO A 309 -25.78 6.78 7.06
C PRO A 309 -26.81 7.93 7.13
N ASP A 310 -26.34 9.17 7.27
CA ASP A 310 -27.20 10.35 7.41
C ASP A 310 -27.86 10.78 6.09
N ASP A 311 -27.19 10.47 4.98
CA ASP A 311 -27.58 10.89 3.62
C ASP A 311 -28.39 9.80 2.88
N ARG A 312 -28.62 8.64 3.53
CA ARG A 312 -29.49 7.59 3.00
C ARG A 312 -30.92 8.13 2.82
N PRO A 313 -31.58 7.85 1.68
CA PRO A 313 -32.97 8.26 1.48
C PRO A 313 -33.84 7.75 2.62
N LYS A 314 -34.43 8.68 3.39
CA LYS A 314 -35.35 8.34 4.47
C LYS A 314 -36.52 7.57 3.86
N ALA A 315 -36.65 6.29 4.21
CA ALA A 315 -37.75 5.45 3.77
C ALA A 315 -39.07 6.21 4.01
N SER A 316 -39.88 6.34 2.96
CA SER A 316 -41.06 7.21 3.00
C SER A 316 -42.03 6.72 4.08
N SER A 317 -42.05 7.42 5.21
CA SER A 317 -42.98 7.16 6.30
C SER A 317 -44.39 7.35 5.77
N THR A 318 -45.08 6.26 5.49
CA THR A 318 -46.53 6.27 5.30
C THR A 318 -47.13 6.94 6.53
N PRO A 319 -47.95 7.99 6.39
CA PRO A 319 -48.50 8.67 7.55
C PRO A 319 -49.44 7.71 8.28
N ASP A 320 -49.02 7.25 9.45
CA ASP A 320 -49.80 6.37 10.32
C ASP A 320 -51.06 7.10 10.80
N ALA A 321 -52.11 6.99 9.98
CA ALA A 321 -53.45 7.40 10.34
C ALA A 321 -54.03 6.41 11.34
N TYR A 322 -54.67 6.95 12.37
CA TYR A 322 -55.37 6.24 13.46
C TYR A 322 -54.47 5.57 14.52
N HIS A 323 -54.77 5.63 15.83
CA HIS A 323 -55.93 6.19 16.52
C HIS A 323 -55.55 7.06 17.74
N ARG A 324 -56.12 8.27 17.81
CA ARG A 324 -56.43 8.92 19.09
C ARG A 324 -57.80 8.41 19.53
N ASN A 325 -57.89 7.74 20.68
CA ASN A 325 -59.18 7.29 21.22
C ASN A 325 -60.00 8.47 21.78
N GLY A 326 -61.29 8.48 21.45
CA GLY A 326 -62.31 9.37 22.00
C GLY A 326 -63.70 8.75 21.78
N ASP A 327 -64.50 8.67 22.83
CA ASP A 327 -65.81 7.99 22.80
C ASP A 327 -66.80 8.58 21.79
N SER A 328 -67.46 7.72 21.01
CA SER A 328 -68.93 7.76 20.86
C SER A 328 -69.55 6.51 20.21
N ARG A 329 -70.58 6.00 20.88
CA ARG A 329 -71.37 4.78 20.58
C ARG A 329 -72.24 4.94 19.32
N ARG A 330 -72.38 3.87 18.49
CA ARG A 330 -73.64 3.12 18.22
C ARG A 330 -73.59 2.20 16.97
N SER A 331 -74.28 1.04 17.07
CA SER A 331 -74.83 0.13 16.01
C SER A 331 -73.99 -0.15 14.73
N ALA A 332 -73.52 -1.37 14.44
CA ALA A 332 -74.30 -2.60 14.09
C ALA A 332 -75.01 -2.49 12.71
N ASP A 333 -74.99 -3.45 11.77
CA ASP A 333 -74.37 -4.79 11.68
C ASP A 333 -74.13 -5.15 10.16
N PRO A 334 -74.09 -6.41 9.60
CA PRO A 334 -73.00 -6.76 8.68
C PRO A 334 -73.37 -7.30 7.28
N ASP A 335 -72.40 -7.33 6.36
CA ASP A 335 -72.21 -8.36 5.30
C ASP A 335 -70.79 -8.16 4.69
N ARG A 336 -69.89 -9.14 4.65
CA ARG A 336 -69.80 -10.40 3.86
C ARG A 336 -69.22 -10.29 2.45
N LEU A 337 -67.96 -10.73 2.35
CA LEU A 337 -67.45 -11.73 1.37
C LEU A 337 -67.55 -11.46 -0.15
N SER A 338 -66.41 -11.08 -0.77
CA SER A 338 -65.57 -11.84 -1.76
C SER A 338 -66.22 -12.68 -2.91
N PRO A 339 -65.46 -13.23 -3.91
CA PRO A 339 -64.03 -13.10 -4.26
C PRO A 339 -63.70 -12.88 -5.77
N VAL A 340 -62.42 -12.56 -6.01
CA VAL A 340 -61.51 -12.96 -7.13
C VAL A 340 -62.03 -13.84 -8.30
N VAL A 341 -61.84 -13.34 -9.54
CA VAL A 341 -61.31 -14.03 -10.76
C VAL A 341 -60.63 -12.91 -11.60
N ALA A 342 -59.31 -12.76 -11.79
CA ALA A 342 -58.26 -13.61 -12.37
C ALA A 342 -58.20 -13.64 -13.91
N GLY A 343 -57.09 -13.13 -14.47
CA GLY A 343 -56.43 -13.71 -15.65
C GLY A 343 -56.42 -12.93 -16.98
N MET A 344 -55.20 -12.64 -17.46
CA MET A 344 -54.75 -12.71 -18.87
C MET A 344 -55.34 -11.68 -19.87
N SER A 345 -54.69 -11.32 -20.99
CA SER A 345 -53.26 -11.35 -21.41
C SER A 345 -53.12 -10.50 -22.70
N HIS A 346 -51.89 -10.38 -23.24
CA HIS A 346 -51.56 -9.80 -24.57
C HIS A 346 -51.75 -8.28 -24.78
N SER A 347 -51.16 -7.67 -25.81
CA SER A 347 -49.73 -7.66 -26.23
C SER A 347 -49.50 -6.65 -27.36
N ALA A 348 -48.34 -5.97 -27.33
CA ALA A 348 -47.52 -5.55 -28.48
C ALA A 348 -48.06 -4.53 -29.51
N LEU A 349 -47.21 -3.53 -29.80
CA LEU A 349 -47.03 -2.83 -31.11
C LEU A 349 -48.19 -1.92 -31.60
N SER A 350 -47.98 -0.88 -32.42
CA SER A 350 -46.78 -0.12 -32.83
C SER A 350 -47.21 1.15 -33.61
N ALA A 351 -46.37 2.20 -33.63
CA ALA A 351 -46.36 3.28 -34.65
C ALA A 351 -47.62 4.22 -34.72
N SER A 352 -47.56 5.42 -35.31
CA SER A 352 -46.46 6.38 -35.51
C SER A 352 -47.02 7.76 -35.95
N ALA A 353 -46.22 8.82 -35.76
CA ALA A 353 -46.25 10.12 -36.45
C ALA A 353 -47.55 10.98 -36.43
N GLY A 354 -47.43 12.21 -35.92
CA GLY A 354 -48.48 13.25 -36.01
C GLY A 354 -47.99 14.65 -35.63
N MET A 355 -47.78 15.51 -36.62
CA MET A 355 -47.55 16.96 -36.51
C MET A 355 -48.92 17.69 -36.36
N SER A 356 -49.09 18.92 -35.83
CA SER A 356 -48.18 20.01 -35.42
C SER A 356 -48.95 21.12 -34.66
N VAL A 357 -48.24 22.15 -34.15
CA VAL A 357 -48.63 23.49 -33.62
C VAL A 357 -49.51 23.69 -32.38
N HIS A 358 -48.95 24.52 -31.48
CA HIS A 358 -49.55 25.53 -30.58
C HIS A 358 -50.87 25.24 -29.82
N ASP A 359 -50.76 25.24 -28.49
CA ASP A 359 -51.11 26.46 -27.73
C ASP A 359 -50.16 26.62 -26.51
N ALA A 360 -50.16 27.79 -25.86
CA ALA A 360 -49.34 28.09 -24.69
C ALA A 360 -50.21 28.23 -23.43
N SER A 361 -50.03 27.36 -22.43
CA SER A 361 -50.69 27.47 -21.13
C SER A 361 -49.84 26.84 -20.03
N THR A 362 -49.47 27.65 -19.05
CA THR A 362 -48.60 27.25 -17.94
C THR A 362 -49.36 26.43 -16.90
N GLN A 363 -49.10 25.12 -16.83
CA GLN A 363 -49.42 24.31 -15.66
C GLN A 363 -48.21 23.45 -15.29
N ILE A 364 -47.81 23.52 -14.02
CA ILE A 364 -46.70 22.76 -13.45
C ILE A 364 -47.31 21.51 -12.79
N GLU A 365 -47.44 20.44 -13.58
CA GLU A 365 -47.71 19.10 -13.04
C GLU A 365 -46.44 18.56 -12.34
N PRO A 366 -46.54 17.99 -11.13
CA PRO A 366 -45.38 17.45 -10.42
C PRO A 366 -44.95 16.11 -11.02
N SER A 367 -43.99 16.15 -11.95
CA SER A 367 -43.48 14.97 -12.65
C SER A 367 -42.63 14.06 -11.72
N SER A 368 -43.30 13.18 -10.97
CA SER A 368 -42.67 12.10 -10.20
C SER A 368 -42.22 10.92 -11.09
N THR A 369 -41.44 11.22 -12.12
CA THR A 369 -40.70 10.20 -12.87
C THR A 369 -39.54 9.67 -12.01
N PRO A 370 -39.36 8.36 -11.84
CA PRO A 370 -38.15 7.82 -11.24
C PRO A 370 -36.95 8.23 -12.12
N THR A 371 -35.99 8.95 -11.53
CA THR A 371 -34.76 9.33 -12.23
C THR A 371 -34.03 8.06 -12.67
N GLU A 372 -33.69 7.95 -13.96
CA GLU A 372 -32.79 6.88 -14.42
C GLU A 372 -31.46 6.97 -13.65
N PRO A 373 -30.87 5.84 -13.23
CA PRO A 373 -29.59 5.87 -12.50
C PRO A 373 -28.53 6.55 -13.36
N ALA A 374 -27.75 7.45 -12.75
CA ALA A 374 -26.75 8.24 -13.47
C ALA A 374 -25.84 7.34 -14.32
N PRO A 375 -25.61 7.68 -15.61
CA PRO A 375 -24.88 6.80 -16.51
C PRO A 375 -23.44 6.62 -16.01
N VAL A 376 -22.94 5.38 -16.10
CA VAL A 376 -21.56 5.06 -15.74
C VAL A 376 -20.61 5.87 -16.61
N GLN A 377 -19.70 6.61 -15.98
CA GLN A 377 -18.72 7.46 -16.66
C GLN A 377 -17.34 6.82 -16.59
N HIS A 378 -16.56 6.97 -17.65
CA HIS A 378 -15.17 6.52 -17.71
C HIS A 378 -14.27 7.70 -18.02
N ARG A 379 -13.22 7.88 -17.21
CA ARG A 379 -12.12 8.81 -17.48
C ARG A 379 -10.83 8.02 -17.71
N TYR A 380 -10.02 8.49 -18.66
CA TYR A 380 -8.75 7.89 -19.04
C TYR A 380 -7.59 8.79 -18.66
N PHE A 381 -6.56 8.20 -18.06
CA PHE A 381 -5.37 8.88 -17.58
C PHE A 381 -4.11 8.13 -18.01
N LEU A 382 -3.05 8.84 -18.39
CA LEU A 382 -1.72 8.24 -18.48
C LEU A 382 -1.03 8.35 -17.12
N VAL A 383 -0.46 7.23 -16.66
CA VAL A 383 0.49 7.19 -15.53
C VAL A 383 1.80 6.59 -16.00
N GLY A 384 2.90 7.05 -15.40
CA GLY A 384 4.21 6.42 -15.50
C GLY A 384 4.57 5.78 -14.17
N ARG A 385 5.75 6.12 -13.66
CA ARG A 385 6.28 5.59 -12.41
C ARG A 385 5.43 6.07 -11.21
N PRO A 386 5.09 5.20 -10.24
CA PRO A 386 4.43 5.64 -9.03
C PRO A 386 5.31 6.66 -8.27
N HIS A 387 4.68 7.76 -7.87
CA HIS A 387 5.27 8.80 -7.03
C HIS A 387 5.40 8.31 -5.57
N VAL A 388 4.44 7.49 -5.12
CA VAL A 388 4.47 6.75 -3.85
C VAL A 388 3.91 5.35 -4.06
N ALA A 389 4.46 4.32 -3.38
CA ALA A 389 3.95 2.95 -3.42
C ALA A 389 4.33 2.22 -2.13
N ALA A 390 3.33 1.68 -1.41
CA ALA A 390 3.56 0.99 -0.13
C ALA A 390 4.48 -0.24 -0.26
N GLU A 391 5.29 -0.51 0.77
CA GLU A 391 6.21 -1.66 0.79
C GLU A 391 5.48 -2.98 1.12
N SER A 392 4.30 -2.89 1.74
CA SER A 392 3.48 -4.04 2.14
C SER A 392 2.85 -4.76 0.93
N LEU A 393 3.25 -6.02 0.72
CA LEU A 393 2.75 -6.92 -0.32
C LEU A 393 1.21 -7.09 -0.28
N VAL A 394 0.68 -7.26 0.93
CA VAL A 394 -0.74 -7.47 1.25
C VAL A 394 -1.33 -6.29 2.01
N GLY A 395 -2.66 -6.22 2.09
CA GLY A 395 -3.38 -5.17 2.80
C GLY A 395 -3.87 -4.08 1.84
N ARG A 396 -3.59 -2.81 2.18
CA ARG A 396 -4.07 -1.66 1.41
C ARG A 396 -3.31 -1.44 0.11
N CYS A 397 -1.99 -1.70 0.15
CA CYS A 397 -1.08 -1.64 -0.99
C CYS A 397 -1.17 -0.34 -1.82
N THR A 398 -1.37 0.79 -1.13
CA THR A 398 -1.62 2.09 -1.76
C THR A 398 -0.46 2.52 -2.65
N ARG A 399 -0.79 2.88 -3.89
CA ARG A 399 0.08 3.52 -4.88
C ARG A 399 -0.51 4.88 -5.23
N GLY A 400 0.34 5.86 -5.49
CA GLY A 400 -0.02 7.22 -5.85
C GLY A 400 0.78 7.66 -7.05
N PHE A 401 0.09 8.13 -8.09
CA PHE A 401 0.66 8.49 -9.37
C PHE A 401 0.37 9.95 -9.68
N ILE A 402 1.34 10.64 -10.28
CA ILE A 402 1.02 11.82 -11.09
C ILE A 402 0.43 11.31 -12.40
N ALA A 403 -0.76 11.80 -12.73
CA ALA A 403 -1.59 11.30 -13.81
C ALA A 403 -1.94 12.42 -14.79
N PHE A 404 -2.00 12.11 -16.09
CA PHE A 404 -2.28 13.06 -17.16
C PHE A 404 -3.64 12.74 -17.81
N GLN A 405 -4.60 13.68 -17.76
CA GLN A 405 -5.99 13.44 -18.19
C GLN A 405 -6.13 13.44 -19.72
N VAL A 406 -6.40 12.26 -20.29
CA VAL A 406 -6.52 12.03 -21.74
C VAL A 406 -7.95 12.27 -22.27
N THR A 407 -8.95 12.04 -21.40
CA THR A 407 -10.39 12.12 -21.73
C THR A 407 -10.78 13.43 -22.41
N SER A 408 -11.57 13.36 -23.48
CA SER A 408 -12.05 14.50 -24.29
C SER A 408 -13.09 15.38 -23.57
N THR A 409 -12.67 15.96 -22.45
CA THR A 409 -13.39 16.91 -21.59
C THR A 409 -12.77 18.31 -21.76
N ALA A 410 -13.38 19.35 -21.18
CA ALA A 410 -12.75 20.68 -21.12
C ALA A 410 -11.43 20.68 -20.32
N GLU A 411 -11.22 19.66 -19.49
CA GLU A 411 -10.05 19.40 -18.64
C GLU A 411 -8.98 18.52 -19.34
N ALA A 412 -9.13 18.21 -20.63
CA ALA A 412 -8.17 17.41 -21.37
C ALA A 412 -6.77 18.05 -21.37
N GLY A 413 -5.74 17.26 -21.06
CA GLY A 413 -4.35 17.71 -21.02
C GLY A 413 -3.91 18.35 -19.69
N THR A 414 -4.69 18.20 -18.61
CA THR A 414 -4.25 18.57 -17.26
C THR A 414 -3.47 17.45 -16.57
N PHE A 415 -2.60 17.81 -15.62
CA PHE A 415 -2.04 16.86 -14.66
C PHE A 415 -2.87 16.87 -13.37
N CYS A 416 -2.96 15.72 -12.73
CA CYS A 416 -3.72 15.44 -11.50
C CYS A 416 -2.99 14.36 -10.68
N PHE A 417 -3.53 14.00 -9.51
CA PHE A 417 -3.03 12.90 -8.70
C PHE A 417 -4.03 11.73 -8.67
N LEU A 418 -3.55 10.50 -8.91
CA LEU A 418 -4.34 9.27 -8.92
C LEU A 418 -3.86 8.33 -7.80
N LYS A 419 -4.76 8.01 -6.86
CA LYS A 419 -4.57 7.07 -5.75
C LYS A 419 -5.20 5.73 -6.14
N ASP A 420 -4.39 4.67 -6.12
CA ASP A 420 -4.69 3.29 -6.53
C ASP A 420 -4.48 2.39 -5.31
N TYR A 421 -5.53 1.76 -4.79
CA TYR A 421 -5.44 0.96 -3.55
C TYR A 421 -6.55 -0.09 -3.40
N TRP A 422 -6.38 -0.94 -2.40
CA TRP A 422 -7.26 -2.07 -2.11
C TRP A 422 -8.07 -1.80 -0.84
N ARG A 423 -9.26 -1.19 -1.02
CA ARG A 423 -10.14 -0.80 0.10
C ARG A 423 -10.64 -2.05 0.83
N PRO A 424 -10.56 -2.11 2.17
CA PRO A 424 -11.22 -3.18 2.91
C PRO A 424 -12.74 -3.05 2.78
N LEU A 425 -13.43 -4.19 2.65
CA LEU A 425 -14.90 -4.27 2.61
C LEU A 425 -15.42 -4.84 3.93
N VAL A 426 -15.76 -3.94 4.86
CA VAL A 426 -16.36 -4.24 6.16
C VAL A 426 -17.73 -3.53 6.25
N PRO A 427 -18.85 -4.25 6.09
CA PRO A 427 -20.19 -3.67 6.04
C PRO A 427 -20.48 -2.72 7.21
N GLY A 428 -21.03 -1.54 6.89
CA GLY A 428 -21.33 -0.48 7.85
C GLY A 428 -20.12 0.28 8.40
N LYS A 429 -18.89 -0.24 8.29
CA LYS A 429 -17.66 0.43 8.79
C LYS A 429 -16.85 1.12 7.69
N THR A 430 -16.76 0.54 6.49
CA THR A 430 -15.94 1.07 5.37
C THR A 430 -16.81 1.55 4.22
N ARG A 431 -16.30 2.47 3.39
CA ARG A 431 -16.95 3.01 2.18
C ARG A 431 -15.93 3.52 1.15
N PRO A 432 -16.32 3.78 -0.10
CA PRO A 432 -15.53 4.51 -1.07
C PRO A 432 -15.18 5.92 -0.58
N GLU A 433 -13.94 6.36 -0.80
CA GLU A 433 -13.47 7.68 -0.34
C GLU A 433 -14.15 8.84 -1.09
N HIS A 434 -14.53 8.66 -2.37
CA HIS A 434 -15.15 9.72 -3.17
C HIS A 434 -16.46 10.25 -2.57
N LEU A 435 -17.25 9.39 -1.93
CA LEU A 435 -18.49 9.78 -1.26
C LEU A 435 -18.26 10.79 -0.13
N VAL A 436 -17.09 10.74 0.52
CA VAL A 436 -16.72 11.74 1.55
C VAL A 436 -16.46 13.08 0.87
N TYR A 437 -15.66 13.13 -0.19
CA TYR A 437 -15.43 14.37 -0.96
C TYR A 437 -16.72 14.95 -1.56
N GLU A 438 -17.66 14.10 -2.00
CA GLU A 438 -18.97 14.54 -2.50
C GLU A 438 -19.80 15.19 -1.39
N ARG A 439 -19.94 14.54 -0.22
CA ARG A 439 -20.60 15.13 0.96
C ARG A 439 -19.94 16.44 1.42
N LEU A 440 -18.60 16.53 1.40
CA LEU A 440 -17.90 17.75 1.77
C LEU A 440 -18.11 18.87 0.75
N ARG A 441 -18.13 18.57 -0.55
CA ARG A 441 -18.50 19.53 -1.61
C ARG A 441 -19.93 20.07 -1.47
N GLU A 442 -20.87 19.25 -0.99
CA GLU A 442 -22.27 19.65 -0.80
C GLU A 442 -22.54 20.43 0.50
N ARG A 443 -21.73 20.22 1.54
CA ARG A 443 -21.98 20.76 2.89
C ARG A 443 -21.06 21.92 3.32
N LEU A 444 -19.84 22.02 2.78
CA LEU A 444 -18.91 23.10 3.13
C LEU A 444 -19.22 24.37 2.32
N ASP A 445 -18.95 25.54 2.91
CA ASP A 445 -19.12 26.83 2.23
C ASP A 445 -18.07 26.99 1.11
N PRO A 446 -18.46 27.04 -0.18
CA PRO A 446 -17.50 27.18 -1.28
C PRO A 446 -16.86 28.57 -1.37
N GLU A 447 -17.38 29.57 -0.65
CA GLU A 447 -16.83 30.94 -0.61
C GLU A 447 -15.81 31.12 0.54
N ASP A 448 -15.76 30.21 1.53
CA ASP A 448 -14.72 30.21 2.57
C ASP A 448 -13.40 29.63 2.02
N ALA A 449 -12.65 30.46 1.31
CA ALA A 449 -11.33 30.16 0.76
C ALA A 449 -10.25 29.78 1.81
N SER A 450 -10.59 29.74 3.10
CA SER A 450 -9.75 29.21 4.18
C SER A 450 -9.91 27.69 4.37
N ILE A 451 -10.96 27.10 3.81
CA ILE A 451 -11.20 25.64 3.77
C ILE A 451 -10.37 25.05 2.62
N SER A 452 -9.48 24.10 2.92
CA SER A 452 -8.58 23.51 1.92
C SER A 452 -8.54 21.98 2.01
N ILE A 453 -9.31 21.34 1.13
CA ILE A 453 -9.27 19.89 0.86
C ILE A 453 -8.96 19.66 -0.63
N ALA A 454 -8.52 18.46 -1.00
CA ALA A 454 -8.31 18.13 -2.40
C ALA A 454 -9.63 18.11 -3.21
N THR A 455 -9.59 18.56 -4.45
CA THR A 455 -10.73 18.58 -5.37
C THR A 455 -10.90 17.23 -6.06
N LEU A 456 -11.92 16.47 -5.68
CA LEU A 456 -12.30 15.21 -6.35
C LEU A 456 -12.60 15.43 -7.85
N VAL A 457 -11.83 14.77 -8.72
CA VAL A 457 -12.04 14.72 -10.17
C VAL A 457 -12.96 13.54 -10.54
N CYS A 458 -12.68 12.35 -10.00
CA CYS A 458 -13.50 11.15 -10.11
C CYS A 458 -13.02 10.06 -9.12
N GLY A 459 -13.81 9.01 -8.93
CA GLY A 459 -13.42 7.82 -8.18
C GLY A 459 -14.42 6.68 -8.34
N GLY A 460 -14.07 5.49 -7.85
CA GLY A 460 -14.91 4.30 -7.92
C GLY A 460 -14.14 3.00 -7.74
N ASP A 461 -14.89 1.91 -7.50
CA ASP A 461 -14.35 0.55 -7.56
C ASP A 461 -13.93 0.23 -9.00
N VAL A 462 -12.77 -0.39 -9.19
CA VAL A 462 -12.19 -0.65 -10.51
C VAL A 462 -13.00 -1.71 -11.24
N ALA A 463 -13.28 -1.47 -12.53
CA ALA A 463 -14.29 -2.16 -13.35
C ALA A 463 -15.75 -2.10 -12.83
N GLY A 464 -16.05 -1.31 -11.80
CA GLY A 464 -17.39 -1.13 -11.22
C GLY A 464 -17.55 -1.74 -9.83
N PRO A 465 -18.73 -1.57 -9.17
CA PRO A 465 -18.93 -1.91 -7.77
C PRO A 465 -18.54 -3.35 -7.43
N ARG A 466 -17.56 -3.52 -6.54
CA ARG A 466 -17.06 -4.81 -6.06
C ARG A 466 -16.59 -5.77 -7.20
N ALA A 467 -16.26 -5.26 -8.39
CA ALA A 467 -15.96 -6.08 -9.57
C ALA A 467 -14.58 -6.76 -9.53
N GLN A 468 -13.58 -6.11 -8.92
CA GLN A 468 -12.24 -6.66 -8.71
C GLN A 468 -11.99 -6.84 -7.20
N MET A 469 -11.84 -8.10 -6.74
CA MET A 469 -11.71 -8.44 -5.32
C MET A 469 -10.61 -9.47 -5.04
N THR A 470 -10.05 -9.42 -3.82
CA THR A 470 -9.17 -10.49 -3.30
C THR A 470 -9.96 -11.75 -2.96
N SER A 471 -9.29 -12.90 -2.94
CA SER A 471 -9.90 -14.22 -2.75
C SER A 471 -9.13 -15.14 -1.78
N VAL A 472 -7.82 -14.95 -1.57
CA VAL A 472 -7.02 -15.84 -0.70
C VAL A 472 -7.54 -15.84 0.74
N GLN A 473 -8.16 -14.74 1.21
CA GLN A 473 -8.75 -14.68 2.55
C GLN A 473 -9.78 -15.79 2.82
N ASP A 474 -10.47 -16.29 1.80
CA ASP A 474 -11.58 -17.21 1.99
C ASP A 474 -11.16 -18.64 2.33
N ALA A 475 -9.88 -18.96 2.15
CA ALA A 475 -9.26 -20.19 2.60
C ALA A 475 -8.59 -20.08 3.99
N LEU A 476 -8.40 -18.87 4.53
CA LEU A 476 -7.84 -18.68 5.89
C LEU A 476 -8.87 -19.04 6.98
N PRO A 477 -8.44 -19.53 8.16
CA PRO A 477 -9.30 -19.75 9.33
C PRO A 477 -10.11 -18.50 9.69
N LEU A 478 -11.36 -18.66 10.14
CA LEU A 478 -12.31 -17.54 10.37
C LEU A 478 -11.79 -16.50 11.37
N ASP A 479 -11.02 -16.95 12.36
CA ASP A 479 -10.37 -16.16 13.41
C ASP A 479 -9.09 -15.44 12.94
N ALA A 480 -8.47 -15.92 11.86
CA ALA A 480 -7.32 -15.29 11.21
C ALA A 480 -7.72 -14.47 9.96
N ARG A 481 -8.96 -14.61 9.47
CA ARG A 481 -9.42 -14.11 8.16
C ARG A 481 -9.39 -12.57 8.10
N PRO A 482 -8.60 -11.96 7.20
CA PRO A 482 -8.70 -10.54 6.95
C PRO A 482 -9.99 -10.22 6.17
N ALA A 483 -10.50 -9.00 6.31
CA ALA A 483 -11.63 -8.54 5.50
C ALA A 483 -11.29 -8.63 4.00
N PRO A 484 -12.22 -9.08 3.13
CA PRO A 484 -12.05 -9.02 1.68
C PRO A 484 -11.75 -7.58 1.22
N ARG A 485 -11.04 -7.45 0.11
CA ARG A 485 -10.63 -6.14 -0.41
C ARG A 485 -11.11 -5.93 -1.83
N VAL A 486 -11.49 -4.70 -2.16
CA VAL A 486 -11.93 -4.28 -3.48
C VAL A 486 -10.87 -3.34 -4.06
N HIS A 487 -10.48 -3.54 -5.32
CA HIS A 487 -9.57 -2.62 -6.01
C HIS A 487 -10.31 -1.31 -6.33
N TYR A 488 -9.68 -0.17 -6.04
CA TYR A 488 -10.35 1.12 -6.03
C TYR A 488 -9.42 2.26 -6.48
N HIS A 489 -9.97 3.17 -7.29
CA HIS A 489 -9.28 4.36 -7.79
C HIS A 489 -9.95 5.66 -7.29
N LEU A 490 -9.13 6.65 -6.99
CA LEU A 490 -9.53 8.02 -6.68
C LEU A 490 -8.61 8.99 -7.43
N VAL A 491 -9.16 10.05 -8.01
CA VAL A 491 -8.39 11.11 -8.68
C VAL A 491 -8.74 12.47 -8.08
N THR A 492 -7.72 13.24 -7.72
CA THR A 492 -7.82 14.62 -7.22
C THR A 492 -7.05 15.58 -8.11
N ALA A 493 -7.51 16.82 -8.25
CA ALA A 493 -6.94 17.77 -9.19
C ALA A 493 -5.53 18.26 -8.77
N GLU A 494 -5.31 18.43 -7.47
CA GLU A 494 -4.09 18.97 -6.91
C GLU A 494 -2.99 17.91 -6.83
N ILE A 495 -1.81 18.26 -7.34
CA ILE A 495 -0.56 17.57 -7.00
C ILE A 495 0.03 18.32 -5.80
N GLY A 496 -0.14 17.76 -4.61
CA GLY A 496 0.41 18.31 -3.38
C GLY A 496 1.93 18.21 -3.31
N ILE A 497 2.55 19.17 -2.64
CA ILE A 497 3.95 19.10 -2.19
C ILE A 497 3.95 18.47 -0.78
N PRO A 498 4.88 17.54 -0.44
CA PRO A 498 4.95 16.94 0.89
C PRO A 498 5.15 17.95 2.01
N LEU A 499 4.60 17.69 3.19
CA LEU A 499 4.73 18.57 4.35
C LEU A 499 6.19 18.87 4.71
N GLU A 500 7.08 17.88 4.58
CA GLU A 500 8.53 18.00 4.76
C GLU A 500 9.19 19.12 3.97
N GLU A 501 8.59 19.60 2.87
CA GLU A 501 9.14 20.66 2.02
C GLU A 501 8.69 22.09 2.44
N PHE A 502 8.12 22.24 3.65
CA PHE A 502 7.92 23.56 4.28
C PHE A 502 9.23 24.38 4.30
N GLU A 503 9.16 25.70 4.18
CA GLU A 503 10.37 26.53 4.00
C GLU A 503 11.06 26.85 5.33
N ASN A 504 10.28 27.30 6.32
CA ASN A 504 10.72 27.64 7.68
C ASN A 504 9.57 27.40 8.67
N PHE A 505 9.82 27.51 9.97
CA PHE A 505 8.79 27.21 10.97
C PHE A 505 7.60 28.19 10.93
N THR A 506 7.75 29.39 10.38
CA THR A 506 6.62 30.32 10.15
C THR A 506 5.67 29.75 9.11
N HIS A 507 6.19 29.35 7.94
CA HIS A 507 5.44 28.67 6.89
C HIS A 507 4.81 27.36 7.42
N LEU A 508 5.51 26.59 8.26
CA LEU A 508 4.91 25.40 8.90
C LEU A 508 3.73 25.74 9.82
N THR A 509 3.83 26.80 10.63
CA THR A 509 2.71 27.24 11.48
C THR A 509 1.51 27.73 10.66
N GLU A 510 1.73 28.31 9.48
CA GLU A 510 0.67 28.72 8.54
C GLU A 510 -0.01 27.50 7.88
N ILE A 511 0.78 26.54 7.37
CA ILE A 511 0.30 25.27 6.81
C ILE A 511 -0.60 24.54 7.81
N LEU A 512 -0.12 24.34 9.04
CA LEU A 512 -0.86 23.63 10.08
C LEU A 512 -2.10 24.41 10.54
N SER A 513 -2.05 25.75 10.54
CA SER A 513 -3.24 26.56 10.86
C SER A 513 -4.36 26.38 9.82
N GLY A 514 -4.04 26.35 8.52
CA GLY A 514 -5.01 26.07 7.47
C GLY A 514 -5.61 24.66 7.57
N ALA A 515 -4.77 23.66 7.85
CA ALA A 515 -5.20 22.28 8.03
C ALA A 515 -6.10 22.09 9.27
N ILE A 516 -5.78 22.72 10.41
CA ILE A 516 -6.59 22.67 11.64
C ILE A 516 -7.94 23.39 11.45
N TYR A 517 -7.95 24.54 10.77
CA TYR A 517 -9.19 25.24 10.45
C TYR A 517 -10.09 24.40 9.53
N THR A 518 -9.50 23.83 8.48
CA THR A 518 -10.21 22.91 7.56
C THR A 518 -10.78 21.71 8.29
N HIS A 519 -10.00 21.04 9.15
CA HIS A 519 -10.46 19.90 9.95
C HIS A 519 -11.68 20.26 10.81
N TYR A 520 -11.65 21.41 11.48
CA TYR A 520 -12.78 21.90 12.27
C TYR A 520 -14.03 22.17 11.42
N LYS A 521 -13.89 22.77 10.23
CA LYS A 521 -15.03 23.02 9.32
C LYS A 521 -15.60 21.71 8.76
N VAL A 522 -14.75 20.74 8.42
CA VAL A 522 -15.15 19.38 8.03
C VAL A 522 -15.91 18.65 9.15
N TRP A 523 -15.55 18.90 10.41
CA TRP A 523 -16.23 18.33 11.58
C TRP A 523 -17.58 18.98 11.90
N GLU A 524 -17.66 20.32 11.93
CA GLU A 524 -18.89 21.03 12.31
C GLU A 524 -19.91 21.14 11.17
N ASP A 525 -19.47 21.48 9.95
CA ASP A 525 -20.38 21.68 8.81
C ASP A 525 -20.52 20.38 7.98
N GLY A 526 -19.43 19.63 7.81
CA GLY A 526 -19.41 18.36 7.06
C GLY A 526 -19.93 17.14 7.82
N ASP A 527 -20.01 17.20 9.16
CA ASP A 527 -20.28 16.06 10.08
C ASP A 527 -19.26 14.90 9.94
N ILE A 528 -18.01 15.16 9.51
CA ILE A 528 -16.98 14.14 9.26
C ILE A 528 -15.79 14.31 10.22
N LEU A 529 -15.31 13.22 10.81
CA LEU A 529 -14.05 13.17 11.57
C LEU A 529 -12.98 12.37 10.81
N HIS A 530 -11.76 12.92 10.68
CA HIS A 530 -10.70 12.38 9.82
C HIS A 530 -10.04 11.11 10.37
N ARG A 531 -9.75 11.08 11.68
CA ARG A 531 -9.20 9.94 12.45
C ARG A 531 -7.78 9.49 12.07
N ASP A 532 -7.09 10.25 11.20
CA ASP A 532 -5.79 9.89 10.64
C ASP A 532 -4.96 11.12 10.25
N ILE A 533 -4.94 12.11 11.13
CA ILE A 533 -4.07 13.29 10.96
C ILE A 533 -2.60 12.88 11.11
N SER A 534 -1.80 13.11 10.07
CA SER A 534 -0.40 12.70 9.98
C SER A 534 0.39 13.63 9.05
N PRO A 535 1.74 13.56 9.02
CA PRO A 535 2.54 14.34 8.08
C PRO A 535 2.33 13.96 6.61
N SER A 536 1.86 12.73 6.31
CA SER A 536 1.54 12.31 4.93
C SER A 536 0.18 12.84 4.45
N ASN A 537 -0.73 13.14 5.38
CA ASN A 537 -2.13 13.43 5.07
C ASN A 537 -2.44 14.95 5.10
N ILE A 538 -1.43 15.76 5.42
CA ILE A 538 -1.41 17.22 5.30
C ILE A 538 -0.43 17.57 4.18
N MET A 539 -0.91 18.14 3.09
CA MET A 539 -0.08 18.49 1.92
C MET A 539 0.00 20.00 1.74
N ILE A 540 1.07 20.50 1.11
CA ILE A 540 1.23 21.92 0.78
C ILE A 540 0.69 22.14 -0.65
N ASN A 541 -0.30 23.02 -0.79
CA ASN A 541 -0.86 23.40 -2.08
C ASN A 541 0.16 24.27 -2.84
N ALA A 542 0.57 23.83 -4.03
CA ALA A 542 1.63 24.50 -4.78
C ALA A 542 1.26 25.89 -5.33
N ALA A 543 -0.03 26.23 -5.43
CA ALA A 543 -0.53 27.50 -5.95
C ALA A 543 -0.83 28.52 -4.85
N THR A 544 -1.41 28.10 -3.72
CA THR A 544 -1.69 28.98 -2.58
C THR A 544 -0.58 29.01 -1.53
N ASN A 545 0.32 28.02 -1.54
CA ASN A 545 1.37 27.82 -0.54
C ASN A 545 0.80 27.71 0.90
N GLN A 546 -0.36 27.04 1.02
CA GLN A 546 -1.07 26.74 2.28
C GLN A 546 -1.25 25.22 2.46
N GLY A 547 -1.61 24.79 3.66
CA GLY A 547 -1.91 23.38 3.97
C GLY A 547 -3.31 22.96 3.54
N PHE A 548 -3.42 21.76 2.94
CA PHE A 548 -4.68 21.10 2.62
C PHE A 548 -4.70 19.64 3.10
N LEU A 549 -5.89 19.09 3.33
CA LEU A 549 -6.09 17.73 3.85
C LEU A 549 -6.45 16.72 2.75
N ILE A 550 -5.88 15.51 2.87
CA ILE A 550 -6.10 14.35 1.99
C ILE A 550 -6.30 13.06 2.80
N ASP A 551 -6.64 11.97 2.12
CA ASP A 551 -6.76 10.61 2.67
C ASP A 551 -7.90 10.42 3.69
N TRP A 552 -9.13 10.62 3.21
CA TRP A 552 -10.35 10.60 4.03
C TRP A 552 -10.92 9.20 4.26
N ASP A 553 -10.26 8.13 3.83
CA ASP A 553 -10.87 6.79 3.80
C ASP A 553 -10.98 6.09 5.18
N GLN A 554 -10.24 6.58 6.19
CA GLN A 554 -10.38 6.19 7.59
C GLN A 554 -11.49 6.97 8.33
N SER A 555 -12.04 8.01 7.69
CA SER A 555 -12.97 8.95 8.30
C SER A 555 -14.32 8.32 8.67
N ARG A 556 -15.08 8.98 9.54
CA ARG A 556 -16.43 8.55 9.96
C ARG A 556 -17.37 9.74 10.07
N CYS A 557 -18.66 9.49 9.87
CA CYS A 557 -19.70 10.45 10.20
C CYS A 557 -19.83 10.60 11.71
N ARG A 558 -20.20 11.80 12.16
CA ARG A 558 -20.50 12.14 13.57
C ARG A 558 -21.50 11.16 14.21
N SER A 559 -22.43 10.64 13.43
CA SER A 559 -23.44 9.65 13.85
C SER A 559 -22.92 8.21 14.03
N GLU A 560 -21.64 7.94 13.74
CA GLU A 560 -21.04 6.59 13.78
C GLU A 560 -20.10 6.38 14.96
N LEU A 561 -19.42 7.44 15.43
CA LEU A 561 -18.29 7.37 16.36
C LEU A 561 -18.58 6.63 17.69
N ASN A 562 -19.84 6.62 18.14
CA ASN A 562 -20.26 6.00 19.39
C ASN A 562 -20.85 4.58 19.23
N LYS A 563 -20.82 3.99 18.02
CA LYS A 563 -21.36 2.64 17.74
C LYS A 563 -20.30 1.52 17.79
N ASP A 564 -19.03 1.85 17.55
CA ASP A 564 -17.91 0.89 17.44
C ASP A 564 -17.12 0.76 18.76
N THR A 565 -17.63 0.00 19.75
CA THR A 565 -16.88 -0.36 20.99
C THR A 565 -16.56 -1.84 21.13
N ALA A 566 -17.08 -2.70 20.24
CA ALA A 566 -16.90 -4.15 20.33
C ALA A 566 -15.51 -4.65 19.87
N GLU A 567 -14.83 -3.88 19.03
CA GLU A 567 -13.54 -4.23 18.41
C GLU A 567 -12.46 -3.18 18.74
N PRO A 568 -11.18 -3.58 18.87
CA PRO A 568 -10.09 -2.64 19.09
C PRO A 568 -9.84 -1.77 17.84
N ALA A 569 -9.80 -0.44 18.01
CA ALA A 569 -9.57 0.53 16.96
C ALA A 569 -8.13 0.45 16.39
N ARG A 570 -7.99 -0.19 15.22
CA ARG A 570 -6.71 -0.34 14.51
C ARG A 570 -6.37 0.81 13.54
N ALA A 571 -7.33 1.67 13.20
CA ALA A 571 -7.19 2.77 12.24
C ALA A 571 -6.33 3.96 12.74
N GLY A 572 -5.64 4.63 11.80
CA GLY A 572 -4.88 5.87 12.02
C GLY A 572 -3.36 5.67 12.27
N THR A 573 -2.55 6.62 11.79
CA THR A 573 -1.07 6.60 11.82
C THR A 573 -0.52 6.51 13.26
N TRP A 574 0.27 5.46 13.56
CA TRP A 574 0.71 5.13 14.93
C TRP A 574 1.52 6.25 15.62
N GLN A 575 2.42 6.91 14.87
CA GLN A 575 3.28 7.97 15.41
C GLN A 575 2.48 9.22 15.81
N THR A 576 1.38 9.55 15.13
CA THR A 576 0.56 10.74 15.46
C THR A 576 -0.67 10.45 16.30
N ARG A 577 -1.24 9.22 16.23
CA ARG A 577 -2.42 8.80 17.00
C ARG A 577 -2.30 9.15 18.49
N SER A 578 -3.40 9.62 19.08
CA SER A 578 -3.47 10.08 20.47
C SER A 578 -3.00 9.04 21.50
N ALA A 579 -2.50 9.53 22.63
CA ALA A 579 -1.98 8.70 23.71
C ALA A 579 -3.03 7.74 24.30
N LEU A 580 -4.28 8.20 24.43
CA LEU A 580 -5.38 7.38 24.93
C LEU A 580 -5.88 6.37 23.89
N ALA A 581 -5.98 6.73 22.60
CA ALA A 581 -6.37 5.77 21.56
C ALA A 581 -5.30 4.68 21.31
N LEU A 582 -4.02 4.98 21.59
CA LEU A 582 -2.94 3.99 21.60
C LEU A 582 -2.92 3.13 22.87
N ARG A 583 -3.28 3.68 24.03
CA ARG A 583 -3.30 2.93 25.30
C ARG A 583 -4.54 2.06 25.46
N CYS A 584 -5.67 2.51 24.92
CA CYS A 584 -7.00 1.95 25.17
C CYS A 584 -7.69 1.66 23.82
N PRO A 585 -7.37 0.53 23.15
CA PRO A 585 -7.86 0.26 21.80
C PRO A 585 -9.38 0.25 21.66
N TRP A 586 -10.14 -0.05 22.72
CA TRP A 586 -11.61 -0.07 22.71
C TRP A 586 -12.26 1.29 23.00
N LYS A 587 -11.45 2.36 23.14
CA LYS A 587 -11.94 3.73 23.34
C LYS A 587 -12.59 4.25 22.04
N PRO A 588 -13.81 4.81 22.07
CA PRO A 588 -14.37 5.55 20.94
C PRO A 588 -13.44 6.68 20.49
N TYR A 589 -13.33 6.92 19.18
CA TYR A 589 -12.48 7.97 18.63
C TYR A 589 -13.23 9.32 18.66
N TRP A 590 -12.60 10.37 19.19
CA TRP A 590 -13.21 11.68 19.42
C TRP A 590 -12.48 12.80 18.64
N PHE A 591 -13.13 13.95 18.49
CA PHE A 591 -12.53 15.15 17.89
C PHE A 591 -11.18 15.53 18.52
N VAL A 592 -11.06 15.38 19.85
CA VAL A 592 -9.81 15.66 20.60
C VAL A 592 -8.65 14.73 20.25
N ASP A 593 -8.89 13.54 19.70
CA ASP A 593 -7.84 12.62 19.29
C ASP A 593 -7.15 13.08 17.99
N ASP A 594 -7.91 13.65 17.04
CA ASP A 594 -7.35 14.32 15.84
C ASP A 594 -6.64 15.63 16.24
N ALA A 595 -7.20 16.41 17.18
CA ALA A 595 -6.57 17.63 17.69
C ALA A 595 -5.22 17.35 18.38
N GLU A 596 -5.13 16.28 19.18
CA GLU A 596 -3.85 15.79 19.73
C GLU A 596 -2.90 15.32 18.60
N SER A 597 -3.41 14.71 17.54
CA SER A 597 -2.59 14.25 16.41
C SER A 597 -1.90 15.40 15.68
N PHE A 598 -2.54 16.56 15.50
CA PHE A 598 -1.89 17.79 15.02
C PHE A 598 -0.73 18.24 15.92
N VAL A 599 -0.88 18.14 17.25
CA VAL A 599 0.20 18.47 18.20
C VAL A 599 1.37 17.50 18.07
N HIS A 600 1.12 16.20 17.83
CA HIS A 600 2.20 15.24 17.54
C HIS A 600 2.86 15.47 16.18
N VAL A 601 2.11 15.87 15.13
CA VAL A 601 2.71 16.31 13.83
C VAL A 601 3.71 17.44 14.07
N PHE A 602 3.31 18.48 14.80
CA PHE A 602 4.20 19.61 15.11
C PHE A 602 5.45 19.16 15.89
N HIS A 603 5.27 18.38 16.97
CA HIS A 603 6.39 17.84 17.74
C HIS A 603 7.36 17.01 16.89
N LEU A 604 6.87 16.17 15.98
CA LEU A 604 7.67 15.33 15.10
C LEU A 604 8.50 16.17 14.11
N LEU A 605 7.91 17.21 13.52
CA LEU A 605 8.60 18.08 12.58
C LEU A 605 9.64 18.98 13.26
N VAL A 606 9.40 19.44 14.49
CA VAL A 606 10.42 20.13 15.30
C VAL A 606 11.59 19.19 15.62
N LEU A 607 11.34 17.95 16.05
CA LEU A 607 12.40 16.96 16.31
C LEU A 607 13.19 16.58 15.06
N ARG A 608 12.55 16.55 13.88
CA ARG A 608 13.19 16.21 12.61
C ARG A 608 14.03 17.36 12.05
N PHE A 609 13.50 18.59 12.08
CA PHE A 609 14.06 19.75 11.37
C PHE A 609 14.54 20.90 12.28
N HIS A 610 14.68 20.70 13.59
CA HIS A 610 15.32 21.67 14.49
C HIS A 610 16.18 20.98 15.56
N GLU A 611 17.36 21.52 15.86
CA GLU A 611 18.21 20.96 16.92
C GLU A 611 17.51 21.08 18.29
N CYS A 612 17.36 19.95 18.98
CA CYS A 612 16.64 19.82 20.25
C CYS A 612 17.49 19.09 21.31
N ILE A 613 17.22 19.37 22.58
CA ILE A 613 17.71 18.59 23.73
C ILE A 613 16.58 17.65 24.15
N VAL A 614 16.77 16.35 23.92
CA VAL A 614 15.84 15.30 24.35
C VAL A 614 16.12 14.90 25.81
N PRO A 615 15.09 14.54 26.60
CA PRO A 615 15.25 14.25 28.04
C PRO A 615 15.90 12.90 28.35
N MET A 616 16.16 12.03 27.36
CA MET A 616 16.80 10.72 27.54
C MET A 616 17.41 10.21 26.22
N GLY A 617 18.45 9.37 26.32
CA GLY A 617 19.07 8.70 25.17
C GLY A 617 19.69 9.66 24.15
N ASN A 618 19.85 9.18 22.92
CA ASN A 618 20.01 10.04 21.74
C ASN A 618 18.64 10.38 21.11
N LEU A 619 18.62 11.17 20.03
CA LEU A 619 17.38 11.58 19.34
C LEU A 619 16.57 10.38 18.81
N HIS A 620 17.24 9.36 18.26
CA HIS A 620 16.61 8.14 17.75
C HIS A 620 15.97 7.34 18.89
N ASP A 621 16.68 7.13 20.01
CA ASP A 621 16.16 6.41 21.16
C ASP A 621 14.90 7.10 21.72
N TYR A 622 14.92 8.43 21.84
CA TYR A 622 13.78 9.21 22.30
C TYR A 622 12.57 9.15 21.35
N VAL A 623 12.81 9.24 20.04
CA VAL A 623 11.74 9.13 19.02
C VAL A 623 11.12 7.73 19.06
N TYR A 624 11.94 6.67 19.09
CA TYR A 624 11.46 5.29 19.23
C TYR A 624 10.62 5.13 20.51
N GLU A 625 11.17 5.51 21.66
CA GLU A 625 10.52 5.39 22.96
C GLU A 625 9.24 6.23 23.13
N LYS A 626 9.02 7.25 22.28
CA LYS A 626 7.80 8.08 22.30
C LYS A 626 6.76 7.69 21.25
N TYR A 627 7.21 7.39 20.03
CA TYR A 627 6.35 7.32 18.85
C TYR A 627 6.26 5.93 18.22
N GLU A 628 7.20 5.02 18.50
CA GLU A 628 7.26 3.70 17.86
C GLU A 628 7.07 2.56 18.86
N ARG A 629 7.51 2.72 20.12
CA ARG A 629 7.37 1.71 21.17
C ARG A 629 5.93 1.22 21.30
N SER A 630 5.77 -0.09 21.14
CA SER A 630 4.53 -0.84 21.25
C SER A 630 4.70 -2.05 22.17
N GLU A 631 3.59 -2.55 22.70
CA GLU A 631 3.50 -3.70 23.60
C GLU A 631 2.31 -4.57 23.17
N GLN A 632 2.45 -5.90 23.20
CA GLN A 632 1.36 -6.82 22.86
C GLN A 632 0.61 -7.24 24.13
N VAL A 633 -0.70 -6.99 24.19
CA VAL A 633 -1.58 -7.41 25.29
C VAL A 633 -2.77 -8.16 24.72
N ASN A 634 -2.93 -9.44 25.08
CA ASN A 634 -4.00 -10.33 24.60
C ASN A 634 -4.10 -10.44 23.06
N GLY A 635 -3.01 -10.21 22.33
CA GLY A 635 -2.99 -10.18 20.85
C GLY A 635 -3.42 -8.83 20.25
N VAL A 636 -3.46 -7.77 21.05
CA VAL A 636 -3.71 -6.40 20.60
C VAL A 636 -2.51 -5.52 20.93
N THR A 637 -2.00 -4.81 19.92
CA THR A 637 -0.90 -3.86 20.03
C THR A 637 -1.35 -2.58 20.76
N ILE A 638 -0.71 -2.25 21.88
CA ILE A 638 -0.94 -1.01 22.65
C ILE A 638 0.34 -0.17 22.75
N GLY A 639 0.20 1.11 23.08
CA GLY A 639 1.33 2.04 23.13
C GLY A 639 1.01 3.35 23.85
N GLY A 640 1.56 4.47 23.36
CA GLY A 640 1.23 5.82 23.82
C GLY A 640 1.72 6.21 25.22
N MET A 641 2.40 5.32 25.95
CA MET A 641 2.79 5.53 27.36
C MET A 641 3.53 6.85 27.62
N ARG A 642 4.53 7.16 26.79
CA ARG A 642 5.34 8.37 26.93
C ARG A 642 4.59 9.61 26.44
N LYS A 643 3.78 9.51 25.39
CA LYS A 643 2.86 10.58 24.96
C LYS A 643 1.95 11.01 26.13
N LEU A 644 1.30 10.04 26.80
CA LEU A 644 0.42 10.28 27.95
C LEU A 644 1.16 10.93 29.12
N ALA A 645 2.31 10.37 29.52
CA ALA A 645 3.11 10.85 30.66
C ALA A 645 3.84 12.18 30.40
N GLU A 646 3.89 12.64 29.15
CA GLU A 646 4.33 14.00 28.78
C GLU A 646 3.14 14.96 28.74
N PHE A 647 2.02 14.58 28.12
CA PHE A 647 0.83 15.44 27.97
C PHE A 647 0.13 15.73 29.31
N GLN A 648 0.37 14.93 30.34
CA GLN A 648 -0.06 15.23 31.73
C GLN A 648 0.80 16.30 32.43
N LYS A 649 1.90 16.81 31.82
CA LYS A 649 2.80 17.80 32.41
C LYS A 649 2.68 19.16 31.72
N ARG A 650 2.85 20.25 32.48
CA ARG A 650 2.94 21.63 31.96
C ARG A 650 4.30 21.99 31.36
N THR A 651 5.23 21.03 31.28
CA THR A 651 6.56 21.22 30.72
C THR A 651 6.62 20.65 29.30
N PRO A 652 7.29 21.32 28.34
CA PRO A 652 7.47 20.79 27.00
C PRO A 652 8.18 19.42 27.02
N PRO A 653 7.94 18.55 26.03
CA PRO A 653 8.51 17.20 26.00
C PRO A 653 10.02 17.17 25.71
N PHE A 654 10.58 18.25 25.15
CA PHE A 654 12.00 18.45 24.84
C PHE A 654 12.28 19.96 24.74
N GLU A 655 13.56 20.37 24.80
CA GLU A 655 13.97 21.78 24.67
C GLU A 655 14.53 22.09 23.27
N VAL A 656 14.36 23.32 22.79
CA VAL A 656 14.78 23.77 21.45
C VAL A 656 16.03 24.66 21.55
N ARG A 657 17.11 24.31 20.84
CA ARG A 657 18.38 25.04 20.93
C ARG A 657 18.35 26.36 20.17
N GLY A 658 18.36 27.47 20.90
CA GLY A 658 18.57 28.82 20.34
C GLY A 658 17.36 29.49 19.68
N ASN A 659 16.21 28.79 19.55
CA ASN A 659 14.97 29.35 19.00
C ASN A 659 13.91 29.52 20.10
N ILE A 660 13.97 30.67 20.77
CA ILE A 660 13.07 31.04 21.89
C ILE A 660 11.60 31.17 21.43
N SER A 661 11.37 31.58 20.18
CA SER A 661 10.00 31.63 19.62
C SER A 661 9.40 30.22 19.53
N LEU A 662 10.20 29.23 19.10
CA LEU A 662 9.73 27.87 18.90
C LEU A 662 9.57 27.12 20.23
N GLN A 663 10.48 27.37 21.18
CA GLN A 663 10.32 26.94 22.56
C GLN A 663 9.00 27.42 23.15
N ARG A 664 8.65 28.71 22.99
CA ARG A 664 7.40 29.29 23.51
C ARG A 664 6.14 28.64 22.93
N VAL A 665 6.19 28.15 21.69
CA VAL A 665 5.07 27.39 21.10
C VAL A 665 4.93 26.03 21.80
N LEU A 666 6.04 25.31 22.02
CA LEU A 666 6.03 24.05 22.78
C LEU A 666 5.57 24.23 24.23
N ASP A 667 5.99 25.29 24.90
CA ASP A 667 5.59 25.61 26.27
C ASP A 667 4.06 25.78 26.35
N LYS A 668 3.48 26.61 25.46
CA LYS A 668 2.03 26.82 25.37
C LYS A 668 1.26 25.55 24.99
N LEU A 669 1.79 24.73 24.07
CA LEU A 669 1.16 23.46 23.70
C LEU A 669 1.16 22.48 24.87
N ALA A 670 2.23 22.43 25.68
CA ALA A 670 2.28 21.61 26.89
C ALA A 670 1.30 22.09 27.97
N GLU A 671 1.16 23.40 28.17
CA GLU A 671 0.12 23.96 29.04
C GLU A 671 -1.30 23.58 28.56
N LEU A 672 -1.57 23.68 27.26
CA LEU A 672 -2.87 23.33 26.66
C LEU A 672 -3.19 21.83 26.79
N CYS A 673 -2.22 20.97 26.48
CA CYS A 673 -2.38 19.52 26.60
C CYS A 673 -2.59 19.10 28.06
N CYS A 674 -1.80 19.66 28.99
CA CYS A 674 -1.96 19.41 30.42
C CYS A 674 -3.32 19.89 30.95
N ALA A 675 -3.80 21.06 30.51
CA ALA A 675 -5.13 21.54 30.84
C ALA A 675 -6.23 20.59 30.33
N SER A 676 -6.12 20.12 29.07
CA SER A 676 -7.09 19.19 28.48
C SER A 676 -7.07 17.80 29.12
N TYR A 677 -5.90 17.25 29.44
CA TYR A 677 -5.79 15.98 30.16
C TYR A 677 -6.21 16.09 31.63
N SER A 678 -6.21 17.30 32.21
CA SER A 678 -6.71 17.54 33.58
C SER A 678 -8.25 17.52 33.69
N THR A 679 -9.01 17.55 32.57
CA THR A 679 -10.48 17.39 32.62
C THR A 679 -10.94 15.94 32.52
N ILE A 680 -10.02 15.00 32.25
CA ILE A 680 -10.31 13.61 31.91
C ILE A 680 -9.88 12.67 33.05
N ASN A 681 -10.77 11.79 33.52
CA ASN A 681 -10.35 10.69 34.39
C ASN A 681 -9.69 9.57 33.56
N VAL A 682 -8.38 9.70 33.36
CA VAL A 682 -7.54 8.74 32.62
C VAL A 682 -7.65 7.32 33.18
N ASP A 683 -7.75 7.15 34.50
CA ASP A 683 -7.84 5.82 35.12
C ASP A 683 -9.18 5.14 34.83
N ASP A 684 -10.30 5.88 34.80
CA ASP A 684 -11.60 5.33 34.39
C ASP A 684 -11.64 4.97 32.90
N ILE A 685 -10.97 5.74 32.03
CA ILE A 685 -10.82 5.40 30.60
C ILE A 685 -9.99 4.12 30.44
N ILE A 686 -8.84 4.00 31.13
CA ILE A 686 -8.01 2.78 31.09
C ILE A 686 -8.78 1.58 31.65
N LYS A 687 -9.57 1.78 32.70
CA LYS A 687 -10.40 0.73 33.32
C LYS A 687 -11.57 0.28 32.43
N ARG A 688 -12.20 1.18 31.67
CA ARG A 688 -13.25 0.86 30.69
C ARG A 688 -12.70 0.22 29.42
N TYR A 689 -11.61 0.75 28.88
CA TYR A 689 -11.20 0.55 27.48
C TYR A 689 -9.78 -0.01 27.29
N GLY A 690 -9.05 -0.31 28.37
CA GLY A 690 -7.67 -0.81 28.35
C GLY A 690 -7.51 -2.33 28.24
N GLY A 691 -8.59 -3.11 28.08
CA GLY A 691 -8.53 -4.55 27.77
C GLY A 691 -8.08 -5.48 28.91
N THR A 692 -7.89 -4.99 30.14
CA THR A 692 -7.35 -5.76 31.28
C THR A 692 -8.41 -6.37 32.21
N SER A 693 -9.68 -5.96 32.11
CA SER A 693 -10.78 -6.54 32.90
C SER A 693 -11.47 -7.70 32.17
N SER A 694 -11.65 -8.82 32.86
CA SER A 694 -12.30 -10.06 32.38
C SER A 694 -13.83 -9.93 32.17
N ALA A 695 -14.33 -8.73 31.86
CA ALA A 695 -15.75 -8.38 31.88
C ALA A 695 -16.44 -8.34 30.50
N HIS A 696 -15.68 -8.47 29.40
CA HIS A 696 -16.19 -8.37 28.03
C HIS A 696 -16.19 -9.69 27.23
N ILE A 697 -16.20 -10.83 27.93
CA ILE A 697 -16.66 -12.09 27.33
C ILE A 697 -18.17 -12.18 27.55
N PRO A 698 -19.02 -12.15 26.50
CA PRO A 698 -20.43 -12.50 26.65
C PRO A 698 -20.49 -13.99 27.01
N THR A 699 -20.96 -14.32 28.22
CA THR A 699 -21.11 -15.71 28.65
C THR A 699 -22.33 -16.33 27.96
N ASP A 700 -22.10 -16.90 26.78
CA ASP A 700 -23.10 -17.56 25.96
C ASP A 700 -23.65 -18.79 26.69
N THR A 701 -24.82 -18.62 27.32
CA THR A 701 -25.30 -19.48 28.41
C THR A 701 -26.24 -20.58 27.92
N THR A 702 -25.74 -21.41 27.00
CA THR A 702 -26.37 -22.68 26.61
C THR A 702 -25.39 -23.85 26.72
N SER A 703 -25.28 -24.42 27.92
CA SER A 703 -24.68 -25.74 28.12
C SER A 703 -25.62 -26.87 27.67
N ASP A 704 -25.06 -28.08 27.57
CA ASP A 704 -25.77 -29.36 27.43
C ASP A 704 -26.50 -29.67 26.10
N MET A 705 -25.72 -29.99 25.06
CA MET A 705 -26.08 -31.05 24.11
C MET A 705 -24.85 -31.90 23.71
N PRO A 706 -24.92 -33.26 23.67
CA PRO A 706 -23.76 -34.11 23.40
C PRO A 706 -23.18 -34.02 21.96
N LEU A 707 -21.88 -34.26 21.84
CA LEU A 707 -21.05 -34.11 20.63
C LEU A 707 -21.38 -35.05 19.44
N SER A 708 -22.42 -35.88 19.51
CA SER A 708 -22.69 -36.95 18.53
C SER A 708 -23.54 -36.54 17.31
N GLN A 709 -24.10 -35.32 17.26
CA GLN A 709 -25.01 -34.89 16.18
C GLN A 709 -24.51 -33.75 15.27
N ARG A 710 -23.30 -33.20 15.48
CA ARG A 710 -22.71 -32.14 14.63
C ARG A 710 -22.15 -32.60 13.26
N ARG A 711 -22.50 -33.81 12.77
CA ARG A 711 -21.98 -34.38 11.50
C ARG A 711 -23.08 -34.80 10.52
N LYS A 712 -23.80 -33.81 9.99
CA LYS A 712 -24.51 -33.75 8.69
C LYS A 712 -25.19 -32.38 8.59
N ILE A 713 -25.44 -31.90 7.36
CA ILE A 713 -25.82 -30.51 7.03
C ILE A 713 -24.59 -29.57 7.23
N PHE A 714 -24.04 -28.88 6.22
CA PHE A 714 -24.41 -28.76 4.80
C PHE A 714 -23.42 -29.42 3.84
N SER A 715 -23.96 -29.91 2.72
CA SER A 715 -23.25 -30.13 1.46
C SER A 715 -24.26 -29.84 0.34
N LEU A 716 -24.08 -28.76 -0.42
CA LEU A 716 -24.97 -28.39 -1.52
C LEU A 716 -24.19 -27.78 -2.71
N PRO A 717 -24.57 -28.10 -3.97
CA PRO A 717 -23.90 -27.62 -5.18
C PRO A 717 -24.60 -26.41 -5.82
N SER A 718 -24.07 -26.01 -6.98
CA SER A 718 -24.41 -24.86 -7.81
C SER A 718 -25.90 -24.58 -8.11
N SER A 719 -26.25 -23.29 -8.05
CA SER A 719 -27.30 -22.59 -8.82
C SER A 719 -28.77 -23.00 -8.68
N ARG A 720 -29.58 -22.13 -8.03
CA ARG A 720 -30.75 -21.43 -8.63
C ARG A 720 -31.43 -20.48 -7.64
N LYS A 721 -32.18 -19.50 -8.17
CA LYS A 721 -32.98 -18.54 -7.39
C LYS A 721 -34.14 -19.23 -6.66
N VAL A 722 -34.30 -18.96 -5.36
CA VAL A 722 -35.52 -19.22 -4.55
C VAL A 722 -35.74 -18.03 -3.60
N SER A 723 -36.98 -17.79 -3.20
CA SER A 723 -37.46 -16.62 -2.44
C SER A 723 -37.05 -16.60 -0.95
N SER A 724 -36.99 -15.38 -0.41
CA SER A 724 -36.77 -15.07 1.01
C SER A 724 -37.96 -15.43 1.93
N PRO A 725 -37.72 -15.91 3.16
CA PRO A 725 -38.67 -15.82 4.26
C PRO A 725 -38.63 -14.43 4.95
N GLU A 726 -39.70 -14.05 5.63
CA GLU A 726 -39.81 -12.77 6.35
C GLU A 726 -39.03 -12.77 7.68
N PRO A 727 -38.52 -11.61 8.14
CA PRO A 727 -37.81 -11.50 9.42
C PRO A 727 -38.78 -11.50 10.61
N VAL A 728 -38.56 -12.41 11.57
CA VAL A 728 -39.26 -12.38 12.86
C VAL A 728 -38.68 -11.26 13.72
N SER A 729 -39.53 -10.40 14.27
CA SER A 729 -39.14 -9.22 15.04
C SER A 729 -38.37 -9.57 16.32
N ALA A 730 -37.17 -9.01 16.48
CA ALA A 730 -36.45 -9.00 17.76
C ALA A 730 -37.06 -7.94 18.71
N PRO A 731 -37.05 -8.15 20.04
CA PRO A 731 -37.67 -7.23 20.99
C PRO A 731 -36.86 -5.95 21.19
N GLU A 732 -37.52 -4.79 21.19
CA GLU A 732 -36.92 -3.50 21.50
C GLU A 732 -36.53 -3.42 22.98
N ILE A 733 -35.22 -3.45 23.28
CA ILE A 733 -34.69 -3.16 24.62
C ILE A 733 -34.38 -1.66 24.70
N SER A 734 -35.25 -0.92 25.39
CA SER A 734 -35.10 0.53 25.64
C SER A 734 -33.92 0.81 26.58
N ALA A 735 -32.72 0.95 26.01
CA ALA A 735 -31.48 1.26 26.72
C ALA A 735 -31.33 2.78 26.96
N THR A 736 -32.12 3.33 27.88
CA THR A 736 -32.05 4.75 28.27
C THR A 736 -30.85 5.01 29.21
N THR A 737 -29.63 5.07 28.64
CA THR A 737 -28.39 5.31 29.39
C THR A 737 -28.16 6.82 29.62
N PRO A 738 -28.08 7.33 30.87
CA PRO A 738 -27.87 8.75 31.13
C PRO A 738 -26.39 9.19 31.00
N GLY A 739 -26.16 10.32 30.34
CA GLY A 739 -24.96 11.15 30.51
C GLY A 739 -23.69 10.70 29.78
N LEU A 740 -23.56 11.07 28.50
CA LEU A 740 -22.29 11.01 27.73
C LEU A 740 -21.87 12.38 27.17
N GLU A 741 -22.35 13.48 27.77
CA GLU A 741 -22.07 14.85 27.32
C GLU A 741 -20.76 15.43 27.87
N THR A 742 -20.05 14.70 28.74
CA THR A 742 -18.85 15.15 29.45
C THR A 742 -17.52 14.76 28.79
N GLU A 743 -17.53 13.97 27.72
CA GLU A 743 -16.30 13.42 27.10
C GLU A 743 -15.76 14.29 25.93
N THR A 744 -16.39 15.44 25.66
CA THR A 744 -15.91 16.48 24.71
C THR A 744 -15.42 17.77 25.39
N SER A 745 -15.49 17.88 26.71
CA SER A 745 -15.11 19.11 27.44
C SER A 745 -13.63 19.10 27.88
N GLY A 746 -12.75 19.68 27.06
CA GLY A 746 -11.34 19.92 27.36
C GLY A 746 -10.73 20.96 26.43
N SER A 747 -9.59 21.56 26.78
CA SER A 747 -9.03 22.70 26.02
C SER A 747 -8.56 22.35 24.60
N LEU A 748 -8.30 21.06 24.29
CA LEU A 748 -8.04 20.60 22.92
C LEU A 748 -9.32 20.44 22.07
N ALA A 749 -10.52 20.54 22.65
CA ALA A 749 -11.79 20.45 21.91
C ALA A 749 -12.15 21.75 21.17
N THR A 750 -11.45 22.86 21.47
CA THR A 750 -11.59 24.14 20.77
C THR A 750 -10.37 24.41 19.91
N PRO A 751 -10.45 24.37 18.57
CA PRO A 751 -9.28 24.52 17.68
C PRO A 751 -8.65 25.91 17.79
N GLY A 752 -9.44 26.93 18.16
CA GLY A 752 -9.00 28.32 18.30
C GLY A 752 -7.82 28.51 19.25
N ASP A 753 -7.63 27.64 20.26
CA ASP A 753 -6.46 27.70 21.13
C ASP A 753 -5.19 27.20 20.42
N ILE A 754 -5.26 26.07 19.71
CA ILE A 754 -4.10 25.58 18.93
C ILE A 754 -3.76 26.57 17.81
N LEU A 755 -4.78 27.04 17.06
CA LEU A 755 -4.62 28.06 16.02
C LEU A 755 -3.93 29.32 16.55
N ARG A 756 -4.40 29.88 17.67
CA ARG A 756 -3.79 31.05 18.31
C ARG A 756 -2.35 30.81 18.76
N ILE A 757 -2.04 29.61 19.27
CA ILE A 757 -0.68 29.26 19.70
C ILE A 757 0.29 29.20 18.51
N LEU A 758 -0.15 28.66 17.37
CA LEU A 758 0.65 28.60 16.14
C LEU A 758 0.77 30.00 15.47
N GLN A 759 -0.33 30.75 15.38
CA GLN A 759 -0.36 32.11 14.80
C GLN A 759 0.41 33.16 15.64
N ASP A 760 0.62 32.92 16.94
CA ASP A 760 1.51 33.72 17.79
C ASP A 760 3.00 33.53 17.45
N TYR A 761 3.37 32.55 16.61
CA TYR A 761 4.77 32.27 16.26
C TYR A 761 5.39 33.39 15.42
N LYS A 762 6.66 33.69 15.72
CA LYS A 762 7.47 34.70 15.01
C LYS A 762 8.89 34.15 14.86
N GLY A 763 9.08 33.37 13.81
CA GLY A 763 10.33 32.69 13.48
C GLY A 763 11.35 33.57 12.78
N ARG A 764 12.23 32.93 12.02
CA ARG A 764 13.19 33.55 11.10
C ARG A 764 13.22 32.75 9.80
N ASP A 765 13.51 33.42 8.70
CA ASP A 765 13.42 32.84 7.34
C ASP A 765 14.25 31.56 7.13
N ASN A 766 15.29 31.35 7.94
CA ASN A 766 16.21 30.20 7.91
C ASN A 766 16.27 29.47 9.28
N ASP A 767 15.14 29.22 9.95
CA ASP A 767 15.08 28.47 11.21
C ASP A 767 14.80 26.95 11.05
N LYS A 768 14.70 26.46 9.81
CA LYS A 768 14.66 25.03 9.47
C LYS A 768 16.08 24.48 9.25
N ALA A 769 16.40 23.36 9.90
CA ALA A 769 17.63 22.59 9.70
C ALA A 769 17.45 21.46 8.67
N GLU A 770 18.54 20.82 8.28
CA GLU A 770 18.51 19.54 7.53
C GLU A 770 17.82 18.43 8.35
N ASP A 771 17.35 17.37 7.67
CA ASP A 771 16.67 16.23 8.29
C ASP A 771 17.61 15.47 9.24
N GLN A 772 17.45 15.69 10.54
CA GLN A 772 18.29 15.06 11.57
C GLN A 772 18.08 13.56 11.68
N PHE A 773 16.92 13.02 11.28
CA PHE A 773 16.69 11.57 11.29
C PHE A 773 17.52 10.88 10.20
N GLN A 774 17.82 11.59 9.11
CA GLN A 774 18.78 11.16 8.10
C GLN A 774 20.23 11.44 8.52
N ALA A 775 20.54 12.66 8.99
CA ALA A 775 21.91 13.07 9.31
C ALA A 775 22.53 12.25 10.47
N ARG A 776 21.72 11.85 11.46
CA ARG A 776 22.16 11.08 12.64
C ARG A 776 22.01 9.56 12.48
N ARG A 777 21.74 9.05 11.27
CA ARG A 777 21.46 7.61 10.99
C ARG A 777 22.61 6.65 11.39
N SER A 778 23.81 7.18 11.65
CA SER A 778 24.98 6.44 12.15
C SER A 778 25.08 6.37 13.69
N GLU A 779 24.27 7.11 14.44
CA GLU A 779 24.29 7.11 15.92
C GLU A 779 23.61 5.87 16.54
N SER A 780 22.92 5.04 15.73
CA SER A 780 22.27 3.81 16.19
C SER A 780 23.25 2.65 16.35
N VAL A 781 23.34 2.11 17.58
CA VAL A 781 24.28 1.04 17.98
C VAL A 781 23.60 -0.36 17.97
N ALA A 782 22.34 -0.44 17.55
CA ALA A 782 21.56 -1.68 17.49
C ALA A 782 21.56 -2.31 16.07
N PRO A 783 21.41 -3.65 15.94
CA PRO A 783 21.47 -4.31 14.63
C PRO A 783 20.25 -3.98 13.74
N ARG A 784 20.49 -3.16 12.71
CA ARG A 784 19.65 -2.99 11.51
C ARG A 784 18.17 -2.61 11.73
N VAL A 785 17.83 -1.83 12.76
CA VAL A 785 16.63 -0.98 12.69
C VAL A 785 17.00 0.31 11.94
N ARG A 786 16.32 0.62 10.84
CA ARG A 786 16.53 1.81 10.00
C ARG A 786 15.20 2.24 9.39
N HIS A 787 15.03 3.56 9.25
CA HIS A 787 13.84 4.28 8.76
C HIS A 787 12.76 4.56 9.84
N ILE A 788 12.89 5.72 10.50
CA ILE A 788 11.74 6.43 11.09
C ILE A 788 10.93 6.96 9.92
N THR A 789 9.64 6.65 9.81
CA THR A 789 8.86 7.00 8.61
C THR A 789 7.36 7.10 8.89
N PHE A 790 6.70 8.09 8.28
CA PHE A 790 5.28 8.37 8.50
C PHE A 790 4.42 7.63 7.46
N CYS A 791 3.52 6.77 7.92
CA CYS A 791 2.58 6.04 7.06
C CYS A 791 1.34 5.61 7.85
N SER A 792 0.16 5.75 7.25
CA SER A 792 -1.07 5.13 7.73
C SER A 792 -1.14 3.63 7.38
N SER A 793 -0.33 2.83 8.07
CA SER A 793 -0.43 1.37 8.03
C SER A 793 -1.33 0.86 9.16
N SER A 794 -2.62 0.66 8.84
CA SER A 794 -3.52 -0.12 9.72
C SER A 794 -3.14 -1.61 9.63
N ILE A 795 -2.31 -2.07 10.57
CA ILE A 795 -1.78 -3.43 10.59
C ILE A 795 -2.78 -4.39 11.28
N ASP A 796 -3.40 -5.26 10.49
CA ASP A 796 -4.19 -6.39 10.97
C ASP A 796 -3.30 -7.64 11.12
N ILE A 797 -2.71 -7.83 12.30
CA ILE A 797 -2.11 -9.09 12.74
C ILE A 797 -3.05 -9.74 13.75
N SER A 798 -3.37 -11.01 13.51
CA SER A 798 -4.22 -11.87 14.35
C SER A 798 -3.42 -13.14 14.65
N ILE A 799 -2.85 -13.22 15.86
CA ILE A 799 -2.11 -14.40 16.35
C ILE A 799 -2.46 -14.62 17.82
N GLN A 800 -2.93 -15.81 18.16
CA GLN A 800 -2.84 -16.37 19.51
C GLN A 800 -2.40 -17.83 19.43
N GLY A 801 -1.17 -18.11 19.88
CA GLY A 801 -0.69 -19.46 20.14
C GLY A 801 -1.00 -19.89 21.58
N GLY A 802 -1.08 -21.21 21.81
CA GLY A 802 -1.41 -21.79 23.13
C GLY A 802 -0.40 -21.45 24.23
N GLY A 803 -0.89 -21.38 25.48
CA GLY A 803 -0.11 -20.85 26.61
C GLY A 803 1.04 -21.74 27.10
N GLY A 804 2.21 -21.13 27.28
CA GLY A 804 3.33 -21.63 28.08
C GLY A 804 3.95 -20.46 28.86
N SER A 805 4.06 -20.58 30.19
CA SER A 805 4.39 -19.44 31.05
C SER A 805 5.90 -19.23 31.22
N GLU A 806 6.53 -18.46 30.33
CA GLU A 806 7.85 -17.87 30.60
C GLU A 806 8.02 -16.51 29.88
N SER A 807 8.23 -15.44 30.65
CA SER A 807 8.31 -14.07 30.12
C SER A 807 9.68 -13.77 29.51
N LYS A 808 9.81 -13.93 28.19
CA LYS A 808 11.01 -13.53 27.42
C LYS A 808 10.66 -12.41 26.44
N SER A 809 11.33 -11.28 26.58
CA SER A 809 11.18 -10.13 25.69
C SER A 809 11.96 -10.36 24.39
N LEU A 810 11.27 -10.82 23.34
CA LEU A 810 11.80 -10.87 21.98
C LEU A 810 11.40 -9.60 21.20
N PRO A 811 12.31 -9.00 20.42
CA PRO A 811 11.98 -7.84 19.58
C PRO A 811 11.14 -8.29 18.38
N VAL A 812 9.94 -7.73 18.23
CA VAL A 812 9.11 -7.94 17.05
C VAL A 812 9.65 -7.08 15.90
N HIS A 813 10.03 -7.72 14.80
CA HIS A 813 10.46 -7.02 13.59
C HIS A 813 9.25 -6.47 12.83
N PHE A 814 9.15 -5.14 12.72
CA PHE A 814 8.15 -4.44 11.93
C PHE A 814 8.75 -3.95 10.59
N ALA A 815 7.93 -3.88 9.54
CA ALA A 815 8.34 -3.47 8.19
C ALA A 815 8.23 -1.95 7.95
N PRO A 816 8.96 -1.35 6.98
CA PRO A 816 8.97 0.09 6.70
C PRO A 816 7.88 0.53 5.68
N THR A 817 7.64 1.86 5.53
CA THR A 817 6.92 2.62 4.45
C THR A 817 6.72 4.08 4.94
N LEU A 818 6.73 5.17 4.14
CA LEU A 818 7.67 5.57 3.07
C LEU A 818 7.86 7.11 3.12
N TYR A 819 9.08 7.62 3.34
CA TYR A 819 9.42 9.06 3.23
C TYR A 819 10.93 9.28 3.07
N LEU A 820 11.44 8.77 1.95
CA LEU A 820 12.67 9.23 1.33
C LEU A 820 12.42 9.20 -0.17
N SER A 821 12.80 10.24 -0.91
CA SER A 821 12.73 10.18 -2.36
C SER A 821 13.69 9.09 -2.83
N THR A 822 13.14 8.00 -3.35
CA THR A 822 13.94 7.03 -4.09
C THR A 822 14.26 7.64 -5.45
N GLN A 823 15.23 8.57 -5.44
CA GLN A 823 16.07 8.79 -6.61
C GLN A 823 16.75 7.45 -6.92
N TYR A 824 16.09 6.67 -7.77
CA TYR A 824 16.72 5.61 -8.55
C TYR A 824 17.68 6.32 -9.51
N GLN A 825 18.86 6.66 -9.00
CA GLN A 825 19.95 7.13 -9.82
C GLN A 825 20.32 5.99 -10.77
N GLN A 826 19.89 6.11 -12.02
CA GLN A 826 20.48 5.40 -13.15
C GLN A 826 22.01 5.63 -13.09
N PRO A 827 22.83 4.63 -13.42
CA PRO A 827 24.28 4.82 -13.50
C PRO A 827 24.60 5.95 -14.50
N PRO A 828 25.55 6.84 -14.18
CA PRO A 828 25.87 7.97 -15.06
C PRO A 828 26.39 7.45 -16.42
N PRO A 829 26.03 8.10 -17.55
CA PRO A 829 26.42 7.63 -18.87
C PRO A 829 27.96 7.62 -19.03
N PRO A 830 28.52 6.65 -19.77
CA PRO A 830 29.96 6.46 -19.89
C PRO A 830 30.62 7.67 -20.56
N SER A 831 31.71 8.15 -19.94
CA SER A 831 32.52 9.25 -20.50
C SER A 831 33.36 8.75 -21.69
N PRO A 832 33.52 9.55 -22.77
CA PRO A 832 34.26 9.13 -23.95
C PRO A 832 35.76 8.93 -23.67
N PRO A 833 36.44 8.00 -24.38
CA PRO A 833 37.83 7.65 -24.12
C PRO A 833 38.82 8.73 -24.59
N SER A 834 39.83 9.03 -23.77
CA SER A 834 40.95 9.90 -24.14
C SER A 834 42.25 9.10 -24.33
N SER A 835 42.92 9.30 -25.45
CA SER A 835 44.11 8.55 -25.88
C SER A 835 45.39 8.86 -25.07
N SER A 836 46.37 7.96 -25.20
CA SER A 836 47.68 8.00 -24.55
C SER A 836 48.69 8.93 -25.24
N LEU A 837 49.72 9.38 -24.50
CA LEU A 837 51.14 9.34 -24.92
C LEU A 837 52.13 9.85 -23.82
N SER A 838 53.41 9.60 -24.06
CA SER A 838 54.57 9.57 -23.15
C SER A 838 55.31 10.91 -22.92
N GLY A 839 56.15 10.99 -21.86
CA GLY A 839 57.28 11.93 -21.79
C GLY A 839 57.88 12.23 -20.38
N SER A 840 59.20 12.25 -20.26
CA SER A 840 59.99 12.72 -19.09
C SER A 840 60.97 13.85 -19.51
N THR A 841 61.68 14.61 -18.63
CA THR A 841 61.90 14.50 -17.17
C THR A 841 61.55 15.81 -16.41
N THR A 842 62.36 16.64 -15.70
CA THR A 842 63.81 16.74 -15.38
C THR A 842 64.02 17.62 -14.10
N THR A 843 65.23 17.67 -13.53
CA THR A 843 65.67 18.37 -12.27
C THR A 843 66.43 19.69 -12.55
N PRO A 844 66.91 20.56 -11.58
CA PRO A 844 67.29 20.26 -10.16
C PRO A 844 67.14 21.34 -9.02
N MET A 845 67.08 20.85 -7.75
CA MET A 845 67.79 21.23 -6.47
C MET A 845 68.14 22.71 -6.06
N PRO A 846 68.56 23.00 -4.79
CA PRO A 846 68.52 22.25 -3.50
C PRO A 846 68.04 23.05 -2.24
N ALA A 847 67.92 22.38 -1.08
CA ALA A 847 68.65 22.67 0.20
C ALA A 847 67.87 22.31 1.50
N GLY A 848 68.55 21.67 2.48
CA GLY A 848 68.00 21.36 3.82
C GLY A 848 68.47 19.99 4.39
N PRO A 849 69.39 19.91 5.38
CA PRO A 849 70.06 18.65 5.72
C PRO A 849 69.96 18.17 7.20
N LEU A 850 70.51 16.97 7.45
CA LEU A 850 70.89 16.34 8.75
C LEU A 850 69.75 15.65 9.56
N THR A 851 69.88 14.43 10.14
CA THR A 851 70.96 13.39 10.09
C THR A 851 70.49 12.01 10.65
N ILE A 852 71.15 10.90 10.24
CA ILE A 852 71.48 9.68 11.05
C ILE A 852 70.29 8.84 11.60
N VAL A 853 70.06 7.55 11.27
CA VAL A 853 70.56 6.55 10.26
C VAL A 853 69.37 5.55 9.98
N ALA A 854 69.41 4.36 9.35
CA ALA A 854 70.45 3.37 9.01
C ALA A 854 70.11 2.47 7.77
N SER A 855 70.94 1.45 7.57
CA SER A 855 70.81 0.18 6.80
C SER A 855 69.55 -0.65 7.12
N THR A 856 68.99 -1.53 6.26
CA THR A 856 69.27 -2.04 4.88
C THR A 856 68.03 -2.84 4.41
N SER A 857 67.75 -3.18 3.14
CA SER A 857 68.42 -2.99 1.82
C SER A 857 67.43 -3.34 0.69
N GLN A 858 67.51 -2.62 -0.45
CA GLN A 858 67.17 -3.06 -1.84
C GLN A 858 65.72 -3.60 -2.12
N SER A 859 65.07 -3.32 -3.26
CA SER A 859 65.44 -2.49 -4.43
C SER A 859 64.21 -2.14 -5.29
N GLU A 860 64.17 -0.89 -5.78
CA GLU A 860 63.62 -0.43 -7.08
C GLU A 860 62.12 -0.59 -7.42
N GLY A 861 61.60 0.33 -8.24
CA GLY A 861 60.19 0.40 -8.69
C GLY A 861 59.49 1.71 -8.28
N HIS A 862 58.81 2.41 -9.19
CA HIS A 862 58.40 3.81 -8.99
C HIS A 862 56.88 4.10 -9.02
N ALA A 863 56.54 5.32 -8.57
CA ALA A 863 55.18 5.88 -8.44
C ALA A 863 54.39 5.94 -9.79
N LYS A 864 53.05 5.88 -9.88
CA LYS A 864 51.90 6.39 -9.09
C LYS A 864 51.42 7.82 -9.47
N THR A 865 50.21 7.87 -10.06
CA THR A 865 49.18 8.96 -10.06
C THR A 865 49.27 10.28 -10.86
N ARG A 866 48.16 10.56 -11.57
CA ARG A 866 47.40 11.83 -11.79
C ARG A 866 48.06 13.10 -12.40
N LYS A 867 47.45 13.58 -13.51
CA LYS A 867 47.39 15.00 -13.93
C LYS A 867 46.17 15.72 -13.33
N ARG A 868 46.31 17.01 -12.96
CA ARG A 868 45.33 18.15 -12.93
C ARG A 868 45.92 19.28 -12.05
N ARG A 869 45.68 20.59 -12.23
CA ARG A 869 44.82 21.37 -13.17
C ARG A 869 45.28 22.85 -13.22
N ARG A 870 44.73 23.64 -14.18
CA ARG A 870 44.70 25.13 -14.27
C ARG A 870 46.04 25.80 -14.60
N SER A 871 46.09 27.00 -15.19
CA SER A 871 45.04 27.90 -15.77
C SER A 871 45.45 28.27 -17.23
N ASP A 872 44.94 29.25 -18.02
CA ASP A 872 44.34 30.59 -17.82
C ASP A 872 43.22 30.90 -18.86
N ALA A 873 42.89 32.19 -19.05
CA ALA A 873 41.72 32.70 -19.80
C ALA A 873 42.07 33.93 -20.70
N LEU A 874 41.02 34.57 -21.24
CA LEU A 874 40.97 35.82 -22.03
C LEU A 874 41.21 35.71 -23.55
N GLY A 875 40.52 36.58 -24.31
CA GLY A 875 40.74 36.83 -25.75
C GLY A 875 39.53 36.54 -26.64
N VAL A 876 38.62 37.51 -26.78
CA VAL A 876 37.62 37.59 -27.87
C VAL A 876 37.57 39.05 -28.32
N ASP A 877 37.70 39.28 -29.63
CA ASP A 877 37.35 40.53 -30.32
C ASP A 877 36.71 40.17 -31.68
N ASP A 878 35.57 40.82 -31.96
CA ASP A 878 35.01 41.23 -33.26
C ASP A 878 34.78 40.29 -34.48
N HIS A 879 33.54 40.43 -35.01
CA HIS A 879 33.03 40.27 -36.39
C HIS A 879 33.17 38.90 -37.11
N ASP A 880 32.15 38.37 -37.80
CA ASP A 880 30.77 38.83 -38.13
C ASP A 880 29.74 37.70 -37.88
#